data_AF-A0A3A4B3W1-F1
#
_entry.id   AF-A0A3A4B3W1-F1
#
_cell.length_a   1.000
_cell.length_b   1.000
_cell.length_c   1.000
_cell.angle_alpha   90.00
_cell.angle_beta   90.00
_cell.angle_gamma   90.00
#
_symmetry.space_group_name_H-M   'P 1'
#
loop_
_entity.id
_entity.type
_entity.pdbx_description
1 polymer ?
#
loop_
_entity_poly.entity_id
_entity_poly.type
_entity_poly.pdbx_seq_one_letter_code
_entity_poly.pdbx_strand_id
1 'polypeptide(L)'
;MLLRRKPFRWGALTCALTAALLPSAALAAPISASTPASISASASASASAPASADAVRLAPAAADAVRPAREPADAVRTTREGLRDPAATARAFADDLVPGLLREHQVPGAAVTVVAGGRRVLAQGYGVAEVETGRRVDPAGTVFAPASIAKLITATAVMQLVERGRIDLDEDVNEYLTKFKIDDAFPGRPVTAHHLLTHSAGFRGGDFGTGAATPEQVHDLGEHLADHQPDRVRPPGTRAVYSNYGMGLAGYLVEVRSGMPFHRYVEENIFRPLGMTRSTMAQPEPAAIAAALAPGYRLADGRQVRAEGAKYGHMPPHGAGFRSTATDMAAFMLAHLDGGGKILRPESVRLMQSRRFGNAEGTSGMGYGFQEYTRGGTRLLVHRANIPGYFAIMALIPELRVGVYASFNGSGKGGPDSAWKLVAAFADAFTARPTATPATTTPAATTPAATTPAATTPAAAHATTAGMPDISTYAGTYRPVLASDMTDVGKVSALMNVATVTAGPDGILTTTGAVALGPAETRQWVQTAPGLFREKNGHRVIRFGPGGLLATENPAGPLERLSWYQSPSLHLGTLGVTVTFLLLSALAWPVVAAVRRARRRTGRTAGAAGAPRKAPGFAGLAGWLTAALVTASAGSLVMMFANFEGNQAKFFTGGSPLFTAITTLPVIALVATALTLVTTVLAGARRWWSPLGRAHHSLVALAAVAYLLVALEYNVLA
;
A
#
# COMPACT_ATOMS: atom_id res chain seq x y z
N MET A 1 41.17 -14.40 -6.59
CA MET A 1 40.98 -14.05 -8.02
C MET A 1 39.74 -14.78 -8.51
N LEU A 2 38.56 -14.17 -8.40
CA LEU A 2 37.27 -14.69 -8.87
C LEU A 2 36.36 -13.48 -9.11
N LEU A 3 35.94 -13.30 -10.36
CA LEU A 3 35.26 -12.11 -10.86
C LEU A 3 33.85 -11.96 -10.25
N ARG A 4 33.65 -10.90 -9.46
CA ARG A 4 32.33 -10.36 -9.11
C ARG A 4 31.71 -9.71 -10.35
N ARG A 5 30.64 -10.30 -10.90
CA ARG A 5 29.81 -9.66 -11.93
C ARG A 5 28.89 -8.64 -11.26
N LYS A 6 29.10 -7.35 -11.53
CA LYS A 6 28.12 -6.29 -11.27
C LYS A 6 26.93 -6.46 -12.24
N PRO A 7 25.67 -6.25 -11.82
CA PRO A 7 24.56 -6.19 -12.76
C PRO A 7 24.70 -4.95 -13.66
N PHE A 8 24.45 -5.15 -14.95
CA PHE A 8 24.59 -4.16 -16.02
C PHE A 8 23.44 -3.14 -15.91
N ARG A 9 23.74 -1.88 -15.55
CA ARG A 9 22.76 -0.78 -15.46
C ARG A 9 22.42 -0.28 -16.88
N TRP A 10 21.17 -0.44 -17.31
CA TRP A 10 20.65 0.00 -18.62
C TRP A 10 20.30 1.52 -18.71
N GLY A 11 20.60 2.32 -17.68
CA GLY A 11 20.14 3.72 -17.58
C GLY A 11 20.67 4.70 -18.62
N ALA A 12 21.74 4.37 -19.36
CA ALA A 12 22.34 5.28 -20.34
C ALA A 12 21.73 5.17 -21.75
N LEU A 13 21.07 4.05 -22.10
CA LEU A 13 20.52 3.84 -23.45
C LEU A 13 19.08 4.37 -23.59
N THR A 14 18.36 4.55 -22.49
CA THR A 14 16.98 5.05 -22.45
C THR A 14 16.87 6.57 -22.66
N CYS A 15 17.89 7.36 -22.29
CA CYS A 15 17.89 8.82 -22.54
C CYS A 15 18.14 9.20 -24.02
N ALA A 16 18.79 8.32 -24.81
CA ALA A 16 19.11 8.62 -26.20
C ALA A 16 17.93 8.37 -27.17
N LEU A 17 16.96 7.53 -26.78
CA LEU A 17 15.81 7.16 -27.62
C LEU A 17 14.56 8.02 -27.39
N THR A 18 14.45 8.70 -26.25
CA THR A 18 13.34 9.63 -25.95
C THR A 18 13.48 10.99 -26.63
N ALA A 19 14.69 11.40 -27.03
CA ALA A 19 14.92 12.69 -27.71
C ALA A 19 14.57 12.71 -29.21
N ALA A 20 14.28 11.56 -29.83
CA ALA A 20 14.15 11.45 -31.30
C ALA A 20 12.72 11.54 -31.86
N LEU A 21 11.69 11.81 -31.04
CA LEU A 21 10.27 11.71 -31.46
C LEU A 21 9.40 12.95 -31.19
N LEU A 22 9.98 14.14 -30.98
CA LEU A 22 9.21 15.40 -30.90
C LEU A 22 9.54 16.33 -32.08
N PRO A 23 8.53 16.86 -32.80
CA PRO A 23 8.78 17.88 -33.81
C PRO A 23 9.11 19.21 -33.13
N SER A 24 10.30 19.74 -33.42
CA SER A 24 10.72 21.09 -33.02
C SER A 24 10.05 22.14 -33.89
N ALA A 25 9.29 23.06 -33.29
CA ALA A 25 8.93 24.33 -33.92
C ALA A 25 10.00 25.36 -33.55
N ALA A 26 10.69 25.89 -34.56
CA ALA A 26 11.72 26.90 -34.43
C ALA A 26 11.15 28.30 -34.67
N LEU A 27 11.60 29.27 -33.88
CA LEU A 27 11.81 30.66 -34.30
C LEU A 27 12.97 31.28 -33.50
N ALA A 28 14.10 31.47 -34.21
CA ALA A 28 15.07 32.59 -34.23
C ALA A 28 15.14 33.57 -33.02
N ALA A 29 16.28 34.10 -32.54
CA ALA A 29 17.71 34.09 -32.88
C ALA A 29 18.51 34.74 -31.69
N PRO A 30 19.85 34.85 -31.72
CA PRO A 30 20.73 34.73 -30.55
C PRO A 30 21.38 36.05 -30.06
N ILE A 31 21.95 36.05 -28.84
CA ILE A 31 23.09 36.94 -28.49
C ILE A 31 24.14 36.18 -27.66
N SER A 32 25.33 36.10 -28.28
CA SER A 32 26.72 35.96 -27.83
C SER A 32 27.15 35.21 -26.57
N ALA A 33 28.16 34.38 -26.82
CA ALA A 33 29.03 33.66 -25.91
C ALA A 33 30.08 34.54 -25.21
N SER A 34 30.50 34.09 -24.02
CA SER A 34 31.89 34.18 -23.58
C SER A 34 32.17 33.21 -22.43
N THR A 35 33.04 32.24 -22.67
CA THR A 35 33.83 31.47 -21.70
C THR A 35 35.30 31.93 -21.83
N PRO A 36 36.27 31.42 -21.03
CA PRO A 36 36.27 31.10 -19.59
C PRO A 36 37.54 31.67 -18.91
N ALA A 37 37.65 31.57 -17.58
CA ALA A 37 38.97 31.59 -16.94
C ALA A 37 38.99 30.74 -15.65
N SER A 38 39.71 29.63 -15.75
CA SER A 38 40.31 28.86 -14.66
C SER A 38 41.30 29.70 -13.86
N ILE A 39 41.42 29.47 -12.54
CA ILE A 39 42.70 29.43 -11.80
C ILE A 39 42.52 28.46 -10.61
N SER A 40 43.54 27.64 -10.43
CA SER A 40 43.78 26.65 -9.38
C SER A 40 44.59 27.25 -8.21
N ALA A 41 44.53 26.61 -7.03
CA ALA A 41 45.50 26.57 -5.91
C ALA A 41 44.77 26.77 -4.55
N SER A 42 44.53 25.73 -3.74
CA SER A 42 45.47 25.03 -2.83
C SER A 42 45.91 25.82 -1.58
N ALA A 43 45.62 25.22 -0.42
CA ALA A 43 46.47 25.10 0.78
C ALA A 43 46.06 25.87 2.08
N SER A 44 45.75 25.04 3.08
CA SER A 44 46.21 25.05 4.48
C SER A 44 45.88 26.19 5.47
N ALA A 45 45.06 25.79 6.46
CA ALA A 45 45.37 25.73 7.89
C ALA A 45 45.33 26.98 8.82
N SER A 46 44.60 26.73 9.92
CA SER A 46 44.79 27.20 11.30
C SER A 46 44.14 28.51 11.78
N ALA A 47 43.13 28.29 12.63
CA ALA A 47 42.86 28.92 13.93
C ALA A 47 43.23 30.39 14.17
N SER A 48 42.20 31.22 14.39
CA SER A 48 41.99 31.96 15.66
C SER A 48 40.72 32.80 15.57
N ALA A 49 39.88 32.73 16.61
CA ALA A 49 38.81 33.70 16.85
C ALA A 49 39.44 35.06 17.28
N PRO A 50 38.75 36.20 17.10
CA PRO A 50 37.79 36.60 18.13
C PRO A 50 36.59 37.46 17.65
N ALA A 51 35.69 37.70 18.61
CA ALA A 51 34.83 38.88 18.77
C ALA A 51 33.50 38.96 18.00
N SER A 52 32.46 38.54 18.74
CA SER A 52 31.15 39.18 18.90
C SER A 52 30.88 40.52 18.19
N ALA A 53 29.79 40.57 17.41
CA ALA A 53 28.80 41.65 17.44
C ALA A 53 27.50 41.21 16.73
N ASP A 54 26.38 41.48 17.40
CA ASP A 54 25.02 41.71 16.85
C ASP A 54 24.19 40.53 16.32
N ALA A 55 23.68 39.76 17.28
CA ALA A 55 22.46 38.99 17.11
C ALA A 55 21.26 39.94 17.02
N VAL A 56 20.67 40.06 15.82
CA VAL A 56 19.31 40.58 15.62
C VAL A 56 18.34 39.66 16.38
N ARG A 57 17.84 40.13 17.52
CA ARG A 57 16.71 39.52 18.24
C ARG A 57 15.47 39.61 17.35
N LEU A 58 15.13 38.52 16.65
CA LEU A 58 13.77 38.29 16.19
C LEU A 58 12.93 37.91 17.40
N ALA A 59 12.00 38.79 17.78
CA ALA A 59 10.98 38.51 18.78
C ALA A 59 10.15 37.27 18.34
N PRO A 60 9.84 36.34 19.24
CA PRO A 60 8.94 35.24 18.90
C PRO A 60 7.55 35.80 18.64
N ALA A 61 7.01 35.56 17.45
CA ALA A 61 5.60 35.74 17.17
C ALA A 61 4.82 34.90 18.19
N ALA A 62 3.94 35.55 18.95
CA ALA A 62 3.06 34.89 19.90
C ALA A 62 2.22 33.86 19.15
N ALA A 63 2.55 32.58 19.34
CA ALA A 63 1.64 31.49 19.03
C ALA A 63 0.51 31.59 20.06
N ASP A 64 -0.67 32.01 19.63
CA ASP A 64 -1.89 31.82 20.40
C ASP A 64 -2.07 30.31 20.59
N ALA A 65 -1.64 29.83 21.74
CA ALA A 65 -1.87 28.48 22.19
C ALA A 65 -3.38 28.29 22.31
N VAL A 66 -3.97 27.61 21.33
CA VAL A 66 -5.32 27.07 21.43
C VAL A 66 -5.32 26.14 22.64
N ARG A 67 -5.86 26.64 23.77
CA ARG A 67 -6.11 25.84 24.96
C ARG A 67 -7.02 24.68 24.51
N PRO A 68 -6.63 23.41 24.73
CA PRO A 68 -7.55 22.32 24.49
C PRO A 68 -8.81 22.56 25.32
N ALA A 69 -9.98 22.46 24.69
CA ALA A 69 -11.25 22.50 25.38
C ALA A 69 -11.18 21.49 26.53
N ARG A 70 -11.38 21.95 27.76
CA ARG A 70 -11.40 21.10 28.94
C ARG A 70 -12.63 20.21 28.77
N GLU A 71 -12.43 18.94 28.42
CA GLU A 71 -13.51 17.96 28.42
C GLU A 71 -14.19 18.00 29.81
N PRO A 72 -15.53 18.06 29.88
CA PRO A 72 -16.22 18.02 31.16
C PRO A 72 -15.86 16.68 31.85
N ALA A 73 -15.29 16.77 33.04
CA ALA A 73 -14.86 15.62 33.85
C ALA A 73 -15.98 14.60 34.09
N ASP A 74 -17.24 15.00 33.92
CA ASP A 74 -18.41 14.15 34.03
C ASP A 74 -18.58 13.14 32.88
N ALA A 75 -18.03 13.40 31.69
CA ALA A 75 -18.02 12.44 30.57
C ALA A 75 -17.03 11.28 30.79
N VAL A 76 -15.94 11.53 31.53
CA VAL A 76 -14.93 10.53 31.90
C VAL A 76 -15.37 9.68 33.10
N ARG A 77 -16.21 10.24 33.99
CA ARG A 77 -16.74 9.49 35.14
C ARG A 77 -17.86 8.53 34.75
N THR A 78 -18.70 8.90 33.78
CA THR A 78 -19.83 8.08 33.30
C THR A 78 -19.43 6.95 32.35
N THR A 79 -18.24 7.01 31.74
CA THR A 79 -17.70 5.94 30.87
C THR A 79 -17.03 4.79 31.63
N ARG A 80 -16.64 5.00 32.90
CA ARG A 80 -16.07 3.95 33.77
C ARG A 80 -17.09 2.88 34.21
N GLU A 81 -18.38 3.20 34.17
CA GLU A 81 -19.48 2.30 34.63
C GLU A 81 -20.18 1.53 33.48
N GLY A 82 -19.76 1.70 32.22
CA GLY A 82 -20.53 1.29 31.04
C GLY A 82 -20.48 -0.18 30.62
N LEU A 83 -19.40 -0.92 30.92
CA LEU A 83 -19.29 -2.34 30.58
C LEU A 83 -19.46 -3.18 31.84
N ARG A 84 -20.71 -3.56 32.15
CA ARG A 84 -21.05 -4.36 33.35
C ARG A 84 -20.26 -5.68 33.44
N ASP A 85 -19.95 -6.29 32.30
CA ASP A 85 -19.07 -7.48 32.22
C ASP A 85 -18.32 -7.53 30.87
N PRO A 86 -17.10 -6.95 30.77
CA PRO A 86 -16.30 -6.97 29.55
C PRO A 86 -15.95 -8.39 29.07
N ALA A 87 -15.90 -9.38 29.97
CA ALA A 87 -15.56 -10.75 29.61
C ALA A 87 -16.76 -11.47 28.98
N ALA A 88 -17.97 -11.24 29.48
CA ALA A 88 -19.19 -11.70 28.81
C ALA A 88 -19.36 -11.05 27.43
N THR A 89 -19.16 -9.72 27.33
CA THR A 89 -19.19 -9.01 26.05
C THR A 89 -18.16 -9.58 25.06
N ALA A 90 -16.91 -9.80 25.51
CA ALA A 90 -15.86 -10.37 24.69
C ALA A 90 -16.21 -11.77 24.16
N ARG A 91 -16.73 -12.64 25.04
CA ARG A 91 -17.17 -13.99 24.67
C ARG A 91 -18.32 -13.96 23.68
N ALA A 92 -19.39 -13.23 23.97
CA ALA A 92 -20.55 -13.13 23.09
C ALA A 92 -20.17 -12.62 21.69
N PHE A 93 -19.37 -11.54 21.63
CA PHE A 93 -18.87 -11.01 20.37
C PHE A 93 -18.03 -12.04 19.59
N ALA A 94 -17.07 -12.70 20.26
CA ALA A 94 -16.13 -13.57 19.56
C ALA A 94 -16.75 -14.92 19.14
N ASP A 95 -17.56 -15.53 20.01
CA ASP A 95 -18.11 -16.87 19.77
C ASP A 95 -19.20 -16.87 18.69
N ASP A 96 -19.94 -15.77 18.52
CA ASP A 96 -20.93 -15.65 17.44
C ASP A 96 -20.27 -15.23 16.11
N LEU A 97 -19.40 -14.22 16.17
CA LEU A 97 -18.87 -13.60 14.95
C LEU A 97 -17.76 -14.43 14.31
N VAL A 98 -16.79 -14.91 15.08
CA VAL A 98 -15.57 -15.51 14.53
C VAL A 98 -15.89 -16.79 13.74
N PRO A 99 -16.71 -17.73 14.25
CA PRO A 99 -17.10 -18.90 13.45
C PRO A 99 -17.86 -18.53 12.18
N GLY A 100 -18.68 -17.47 12.21
CA GLY A 100 -19.35 -16.93 11.03
C GLY A 100 -18.36 -16.44 9.98
N LEU A 101 -17.38 -15.64 10.39
CA LEU A 101 -16.32 -15.13 9.51
C LEU A 101 -15.47 -16.25 8.93
N LEU A 102 -15.08 -17.24 9.73
CA LEU A 102 -14.30 -18.39 9.23
C LEU A 102 -15.07 -19.17 8.15
N ARG A 103 -16.38 -19.37 8.32
CA ARG A 103 -17.23 -20.04 7.31
C ARG A 103 -17.42 -19.19 6.06
N GLU A 104 -17.81 -17.94 6.22
CA GLU A 104 -18.08 -17.01 5.11
C GLU A 104 -16.85 -16.85 4.22
N HIS A 105 -15.69 -16.66 4.85
CA HIS A 105 -14.43 -16.43 4.16
C HIS A 105 -13.61 -17.70 3.95
N GLN A 106 -14.13 -18.87 4.30
CA GLN A 106 -13.43 -20.15 4.17
C GLN A 106 -11.98 -20.05 4.68
N VAL A 107 -11.80 -19.64 5.93
CA VAL A 107 -10.49 -19.56 6.60
C VAL A 107 -10.37 -20.75 7.57
N PRO A 108 -9.24 -21.50 7.60
CA PRO A 108 -9.15 -22.71 8.42
C PRO A 108 -9.29 -22.48 9.92
N GLY A 109 -8.65 -21.44 10.44
CA GLY A 109 -8.65 -21.14 11.86
C GLY A 109 -8.19 -19.73 12.21
N ALA A 110 -8.45 -19.35 13.45
CA ALA A 110 -8.07 -18.07 14.01
C ALA A 110 -7.74 -18.18 15.50
N ALA A 111 -6.79 -17.37 15.97
CA ALA A 111 -6.60 -17.10 17.39
C ALA A 111 -7.02 -15.66 17.67
N VAL A 112 -7.90 -15.46 18.65
CA VAL A 112 -8.46 -14.15 19.02
C VAL A 112 -8.23 -13.89 20.50
N THR A 113 -7.79 -12.68 20.84
CA THR A 113 -7.70 -12.22 22.23
C THR A 113 -8.35 -10.85 22.39
N VAL A 114 -8.97 -10.64 23.54
CA VAL A 114 -9.52 -9.34 23.95
C VAL A 114 -8.95 -8.99 25.32
N VAL A 115 -8.53 -7.73 25.44
CA VAL A 115 -8.07 -7.13 26.70
C VAL A 115 -9.03 -6.02 27.09
N ALA A 116 -9.36 -5.92 28.37
CA ALA A 116 -10.22 -4.88 28.91
C ALA A 116 -9.90 -4.65 30.38
N GLY A 117 -9.87 -3.39 30.81
CA GLY A 117 -9.70 -3.05 32.22
C GLY A 117 -8.37 -3.53 32.82
N GLY A 118 -7.28 -3.47 32.05
CA GLY A 118 -5.93 -3.85 32.51
C GLY A 118 -5.66 -5.36 32.60
N ARG A 119 -6.54 -6.19 32.04
CA ARG A 119 -6.33 -7.65 31.97
C ARG A 119 -6.81 -8.25 30.66
N ARG A 120 -6.32 -9.44 30.34
CA ARG A 120 -6.87 -10.27 29.26
C ARG A 120 -8.22 -10.86 29.70
N VAL A 121 -9.27 -10.57 28.95
CA VAL A 121 -10.63 -11.05 29.23
C VAL A 121 -11.06 -12.21 28.32
N LEU A 122 -10.39 -12.37 27.17
CA LEU A 122 -10.56 -13.49 26.25
C LEU A 122 -9.22 -13.90 25.63
N ALA A 123 -9.00 -15.20 25.48
CA ALA A 123 -8.03 -15.78 24.56
C ALA A 123 -8.63 -17.09 24.06
N GLN A 124 -8.97 -17.16 22.78
CA GLN A 124 -9.71 -18.29 22.21
C GLN A 124 -9.15 -18.66 20.84
N GLY A 125 -9.06 -19.96 20.59
CA GLY A 125 -8.75 -20.54 19.30
C GLY A 125 -10.03 -21.05 18.63
N TYR A 126 -10.17 -20.79 17.34
CA TYR A 126 -11.30 -21.20 16.51
C TYR A 126 -10.76 -21.97 15.30
N GLY A 127 -11.48 -23.02 14.89
CA GLY A 127 -11.10 -23.85 13.75
C GLY A 127 -9.80 -24.64 13.96
N VAL A 128 -9.02 -24.81 12.89
CA VAL A 128 -7.81 -25.64 12.88
C VAL A 128 -6.57 -24.82 12.50
N ALA A 129 -5.49 -25.05 13.24
CA ALA A 129 -4.16 -24.53 12.93
C ALA A 129 -3.55 -25.28 11.74
N GLU A 130 -3.94 -26.54 11.53
CA GLU A 130 -3.46 -27.38 10.43
C GLU A 130 -4.58 -28.27 9.91
N VAL A 131 -4.88 -28.12 8.61
CA VAL A 131 -6.01 -28.80 7.94
C VAL A 131 -5.78 -30.30 7.83
N GLU A 132 -4.56 -30.72 7.53
CA GLU A 132 -4.22 -32.12 7.25
C GLU A 132 -4.28 -33.00 8.50
N THR A 133 -3.87 -32.47 9.65
CA THR A 133 -3.85 -33.19 10.93
C THR A 133 -5.09 -32.93 11.77
N GLY A 134 -5.90 -31.92 11.42
CA GLY A 134 -7.02 -31.46 12.23
C GLY A 134 -6.60 -30.78 13.54
N ARG A 135 -5.31 -30.41 13.70
CA ARG A 135 -4.79 -29.78 14.91
C ARG A 135 -5.54 -28.48 15.18
N ARG A 136 -6.21 -28.41 16.33
CA ARG A 136 -6.98 -27.22 16.74
C ARG A 136 -6.08 -26.03 17.01
N VAL A 137 -6.61 -24.83 16.79
CA VAL A 137 -5.93 -23.61 17.21
C VAL A 137 -5.92 -23.52 18.74
N ASP A 138 -4.74 -23.35 19.31
CA ASP A 138 -4.51 -22.99 20.71
C ASP A 138 -4.02 -21.54 20.77
N PRO A 139 -4.73 -20.61 21.44
CA PRO A 139 -4.36 -19.20 21.48
C PRO A 139 -3.04 -18.91 22.22
N ALA A 140 -2.52 -19.83 23.04
CA ALA A 140 -1.25 -19.70 23.74
C ALA A 140 -0.11 -20.50 23.09
N GLY A 141 -0.41 -21.64 22.48
CA GLY A 141 0.57 -22.52 21.86
C GLY A 141 0.71 -22.38 20.35
N THR A 142 -0.34 -21.96 19.62
CA THR A 142 -0.28 -21.83 18.17
C THR A 142 0.34 -20.49 17.76
N VAL A 143 1.48 -20.58 17.09
CA VAL A 143 2.20 -19.42 16.55
C VAL A 143 1.67 -19.11 15.15
N PHE A 144 1.52 -17.82 14.85
CA PHE A 144 1.15 -17.31 13.52
C PHE A 144 2.22 -16.32 13.02
N ALA A 145 2.10 -15.89 11.76
CA ALA A 145 2.94 -14.87 11.13
C ALA A 145 2.17 -13.56 10.90
N PRO A 146 2.02 -12.69 11.92
CA PRO A 146 1.19 -11.48 11.83
C PRO A 146 1.84 -10.30 11.11
N ALA A 147 2.87 -10.54 10.31
CA ALA A 147 3.48 -9.61 9.36
C ALA A 147 3.52 -8.14 9.84
N SER A 148 2.78 -7.25 9.18
CA SER A 148 2.86 -5.79 9.40
C SER A 148 2.43 -5.30 10.77
N ILE A 149 1.85 -6.14 11.64
CA ILE A 149 1.71 -5.81 13.07
C ILE A 149 3.07 -5.48 13.69
N ALA A 150 4.16 -6.06 13.16
CA ALA A 150 5.53 -5.74 13.55
C ALA A 150 5.87 -4.25 13.52
N LYS A 151 5.21 -3.44 12.66
CA LYS A 151 5.46 -2.01 12.56
C LYS A 151 5.15 -1.27 13.87
N LEU A 152 4.18 -1.75 14.63
CA LEU A 152 3.88 -1.23 15.97
C LEU A 152 5.00 -1.52 16.97
N ILE A 153 5.63 -2.68 16.84
CA ILE A 153 6.79 -3.08 17.66
C ILE A 153 8.03 -2.26 17.24
N THR A 154 8.25 -2.06 15.94
CA THR A 154 9.29 -1.19 15.41
C THR A 154 9.13 0.24 15.89
N ALA A 155 7.92 0.81 15.80
CA ALA A 155 7.63 2.14 16.32
C ALA A 155 7.88 2.24 17.83
N THR A 156 7.52 1.21 18.59
CA THR A 156 7.83 1.10 20.03
C THR A 156 9.34 1.12 20.27
N ALA A 157 10.13 0.36 19.50
CA ALA A 157 11.59 0.31 19.62
C ALA A 157 12.25 1.67 19.30
N VAL A 158 11.77 2.37 18.27
CA VAL A 158 12.22 3.74 17.96
C VAL A 158 11.91 4.67 19.13
N MET A 159 10.69 4.62 19.67
CA MET A 159 10.30 5.46 20.81
C MET A 159 11.10 5.17 22.09
N GLN A 160 11.52 3.92 22.33
CA GLN A 160 12.46 3.62 23.42
C GLN A 160 13.81 4.34 23.25
N LEU A 161 14.29 4.48 22.01
CA LEU A 161 15.52 5.22 21.74
C LEU A 161 15.32 6.74 21.77
N VAL A 162 14.11 7.23 21.46
CA VAL A 162 13.71 8.63 21.67
C VAL A 162 13.72 8.97 23.16
N GLU A 163 13.13 8.12 24.01
CA GLU A 163 13.17 8.32 25.48
C GLU A 163 14.58 8.35 26.07
N ARG A 164 15.52 7.66 25.41
CA ARG A 164 16.93 7.61 25.79
C ARG A 164 17.76 8.74 25.15
N GLY A 165 17.14 9.67 24.42
CA GLY A 165 17.81 10.76 23.72
C GLY A 165 18.75 10.31 22.60
N ARG A 166 18.58 9.09 22.08
CA ARG A 166 19.44 8.52 21.04
C ARG A 166 18.90 8.76 19.63
N ILE A 167 17.59 8.99 19.50
CA ILE A 167 16.92 9.38 18.26
C ILE A 167 16.08 10.61 18.57
N ASP A 168 16.24 11.66 17.78
CA ASP A 168 15.28 12.76 17.69
C ASP A 168 14.29 12.46 16.55
N LEU A 169 13.02 12.77 16.77
CA LEU A 169 11.94 12.51 15.81
C LEU A 169 12.01 13.42 14.58
N ASP A 170 12.56 14.62 14.73
CA ASP A 170 12.55 15.67 13.71
C ASP A 170 13.93 15.92 13.07
N GLU A 171 14.97 15.26 13.57
CA GLU A 171 16.31 15.28 13.00
C GLU A 171 16.40 14.49 11.69
N ASP A 172 17.30 14.92 10.80
CA ASP A 172 17.56 14.20 9.55
C ASP A 172 18.08 12.79 9.87
N VAL A 173 17.43 11.77 9.31
CA VAL A 173 17.88 10.39 9.48
C VAL A 173 19.30 10.17 8.98
N ASN A 174 19.75 10.96 8.00
CA ASN A 174 21.12 10.92 7.52
C ASN A 174 22.13 11.23 8.62
N GLU A 175 21.80 11.97 9.68
CA GLU A 175 22.73 12.18 10.81
C GLU A 175 22.98 10.90 11.63
N TYR A 176 22.08 9.93 11.53
CA TYR A 176 22.22 8.63 12.19
C TYR A 176 22.83 7.57 11.29
N LEU A 177 22.55 7.57 9.99
CA LEU A 177 22.93 6.50 9.08
C LEU A 177 24.44 6.45 8.82
N THR A 178 25.02 5.25 8.95
CA THR A 178 26.47 5.03 8.82
C THR A 178 26.88 4.25 7.57
N LYS A 179 26.09 3.27 7.12
CA LYS A 179 26.42 2.44 5.94
C LYS A 179 26.11 3.12 4.60
N PHE A 180 25.09 3.97 4.57
CA PHE A 180 24.64 4.70 3.39
C PHE A 180 23.94 5.99 3.81
N LYS A 181 23.64 6.87 2.85
CA LYS A 181 22.80 8.05 3.04
C LYS A 181 21.61 7.96 2.12
N ILE A 182 20.49 8.52 2.54
CA ILE A 182 19.33 8.73 1.69
C ILE A 182 19.66 9.90 0.77
N ASP A 183 19.69 9.62 -0.54
CA ASP A 183 19.75 10.62 -1.60
C ASP A 183 18.81 11.82 -1.37
N ASP A 184 19.37 13.02 -1.49
CA ASP A 184 18.63 14.27 -1.36
C ASP A 184 17.90 14.61 -2.66
N ALA A 185 16.70 14.04 -2.83
CA ALA A 185 15.80 14.38 -3.92
C ALA A 185 15.02 15.69 -3.68
N PHE A 186 15.00 16.22 -2.44
CA PHE A 186 14.23 17.42 -2.08
C PHE A 186 15.00 18.28 -1.07
N PRO A 187 15.91 19.15 -1.55
CA PRO A 187 16.79 19.95 -0.71
C PRO A 187 16.02 20.77 0.33
N GLY A 188 16.54 20.77 1.56
CA GLY A 188 15.93 21.46 2.71
C GLY A 188 14.73 20.73 3.32
N ARG A 189 14.38 19.53 2.84
CA ARG A 189 13.29 18.70 3.39
C ARG A 189 13.79 17.27 3.65
N PRO A 190 14.60 17.08 4.71
CA PRO A 190 15.17 15.78 5.04
C PRO A 190 14.10 14.76 5.45
N VAL A 191 14.43 13.48 5.33
CA VAL A 191 13.62 12.42 5.96
C VAL A 191 13.93 12.42 7.46
N THR A 192 12.91 12.26 8.30
CA THR A 192 13.06 12.23 9.76
C THR A 192 12.37 10.97 10.31
N ALA A 193 12.64 10.59 11.56
CA ALA A 193 11.95 9.45 12.16
C ALA A 193 10.43 9.69 12.27
N HIS A 194 9.97 10.92 12.47
CA HIS A 194 8.56 11.31 12.36
C HIS A 194 7.99 10.92 10.99
N HIS A 195 8.69 11.25 9.90
CA HIS A 195 8.25 10.90 8.55
C HIS A 195 8.18 9.40 8.30
N LEU A 196 9.13 8.63 8.84
CA LEU A 196 9.13 7.17 8.72
C LEU A 196 7.94 6.54 9.45
N LEU A 197 7.72 6.91 10.71
CA LEU A 197 6.68 6.33 11.57
C LEU A 197 5.25 6.73 11.18
N THR A 198 5.09 7.81 10.40
CA THR A 198 3.80 8.29 9.87
C THR A 198 3.59 7.93 8.40
N HIS A 199 4.50 7.17 7.78
CA HIS A 199 4.49 6.85 6.35
C HIS A 199 4.48 8.09 5.44
N SER A 200 5.08 9.19 5.86
CA SER A 200 5.07 10.47 5.12
C SER A 200 6.42 10.85 4.50
N ALA A 201 7.38 9.91 4.42
CA ALA A 201 8.72 10.15 3.90
C ALA A 201 8.83 10.32 2.37
N GLY A 202 7.82 9.90 1.60
CA GLY A 202 7.78 10.12 0.14
C GLY A 202 8.50 9.09 -0.73
N PHE A 203 8.95 7.97 -0.14
CA PHE A 203 9.52 6.84 -0.89
C PHE A 203 8.51 6.22 -1.85
N ARG A 204 8.99 5.77 -3.01
CA ARG A 204 8.24 4.88 -3.90
C ARG A 204 7.93 3.54 -3.22
N GLY A 205 6.86 2.92 -3.67
CA GLY A 205 6.44 1.59 -3.22
C GLY A 205 7.11 0.47 -4.02
N GLY A 206 6.98 -0.76 -3.57
CA GLY A 206 7.50 -1.95 -4.24
C GLY A 206 7.89 -3.00 -3.20
N ASP A 207 7.43 -4.23 -3.39
CA ASP A 207 7.64 -5.33 -2.45
C ASP A 207 8.12 -6.61 -3.16
N PHE A 208 8.18 -6.63 -4.50
CA PHE A 208 8.69 -7.79 -5.24
C PHE A 208 10.20 -7.95 -5.06
N GLY A 209 10.62 -9.20 -4.84
CA GLY A 209 12.02 -9.53 -4.54
C GLY A 209 12.49 -9.13 -3.14
N THR A 210 11.60 -8.69 -2.24
CA THR A 210 11.96 -8.34 -0.84
C THR A 210 11.93 -9.54 0.13
N GLY A 211 11.52 -10.71 -0.36
CA GLY A 211 11.48 -11.96 0.39
C GLY A 211 12.69 -12.86 0.14
N ALA A 212 12.91 -13.78 1.08
CA ALA A 212 13.92 -14.83 0.97
C ALA A 212 13.25 -16.21 1.07
N ALA A 213 13.71 -17.17 0.27
CA ALA A 213 13.20 -18.54 0.31
C ALA A 213 13.83 -19.36 1.45
N THR A 214 15.08 -19.05 1.81
CA THR A 214 15.80 -19.70 2.91
C THR A 214 16.44 -18.67 3.85
N PRO A 215 16.77 -19.03 5.11
CA PRO A 215 17.43 -18.12 6.04
C PRO A 215 18.78 -17.61 5.53
N GLU A 216 19.53 -18.43 4.79
CA GLU A 216 20.86 -18.09 4.26
C GLU A 216 20.81 -17.02 3.18
N GLN A 217 19.63 -16.80 2.59
CA GLN A 217 19.38 -15.73 1.63
C GLN A 217 19.01 -14.41 2.33
N VAL A 218 18.79 -14.39 3.64
CA VAL A 218 18.45 -13.16 4.36
C VAL A 218 19.69 -12.29 4.52
N HIS A 219 19.75 -11.22 3.74
CA HIS A 219 20.79 -10.19 3.85
C HIS A 219 20.71 -9.41 5.17
N ASP A 220 21.84 -8.81 5.57
CA ASP A 220 21.88 -7.80 6.63
C ASP A 220 20.95 -6.63 6.30
N LEU A 221 20.24 -6.10 7.32
CA LEU A 221 19.23 -5.07 7.13
C LEU A 221 19.79 -3.81 6.48
N GLY A 222 20.94 -3.32 6.97
CA GLY A 222 21.55 -2.11 6.45
C GLY A 222 22.08 -2.28 5.02
N GLU A 223 22.65 -3.44 4.69
CA GLU A 223 23.08 -3.75 3.32
C GLU A 223 21.91 -3.85 2.35
N HIS A 224 20.84 -4.55 2.74
CA HIS A 224 19.64 -4.66 1.92
C HIS A 224 19.01 -3.29 1.63
N LEU A 225 18.88 -2.44 2.65
CA LEU A 225 18.32 -1.09 2.51
C LEU A 225 19.18 -0.17 1.64
N ALA A 226 20.51 -0.34 1.67
CA ALA A 226 21.42 0.41 0.81
C ALA A 226 21.32 -0.03 -0.66
N ASP A 227 21.28 -1.35 -0.90
CA ASP A 227 21.22 -1.91 -2.26
C ASP A 227 19.87 -1.69 -2.95
N HIS A 228 18.79 -1.51 -2.18
CA HIS A 228 17.42 -1.42 -2.66
C HIS A 228 16.73 -0.10 -2.27
N GLN A 229 17.50 0.98 -2.13
CA GLN A 229 16.92 2.30 -1.84
C GLN A 229 15.97 2.74 -2.97
N PRO A 230 14.67 2.96 -2.69
CA PRO A 230 13.73 3.48 -3.67
C PRO A 230 13.90 4.98 -3.85
N ASP A 231 13.58 5.47 -5.06
CA ASP A 231 13.47 6.91 -5.30
C ASP A 231 12.47 7.55 -4.33
N ARG A 232 12.71 8.81 -3.99
CA ARG A 232 11.69 9.65 -3.38
C ARG A 232 10.97 10.42 -4.48
N VAL A 233 9.66 10.24 -4.58
CA VAL A 233 8.82 10.89 -5.60
C VAL A 233 8.06 12.10 -5.07
N ARG A 234 8.08 12.31 -3.76
CA ARG A 234 7.35 13.39 -3.09
C ARG A 234 8.17 13.96 -1.93
N PRO A 235 8.02 15.26 -1.61
CA PRO A 235 8.64 15.82 -0.42
C PRO A 235 8.10 15.17 0.86
N PRO A 236 8.88 15.07 1.95
CA PRO A 236 8.43 14.47 3.19
C PRO A 236 7.40 15.37 3.87
N GLY A 237 6.46 14.75 4.58
CA GLY A 237 5.39 15.44 5.28
C GLY A 237 4.30 16.01 4.36
N THR A 238 4.25 15.66 3.07
CA THR A 238 3.16 16.12 2.18
C THR A 238 1.99 15.16 2.11
N ARG A 239 2.24 13.86 2.18
CA ARG A 239 1.23 12.79 2.09
C ARG A 239 1.70 11.56 2.86
N ALA A 240 0.80 10.92 3.60
CA ALA A 240 1.02 9.60 4.17
C ALA A 240 0.66 8.54 3.12
N VAL A 241 1.68 7.83 2.66
CA VAL A 241 1.58 6.72 1.70
C VAL A 241 2.41 5.56 2.26
N TYR A 242 1.74 4.44 2.50
CA TYR A 242 2.33 3.28 3.15
C TYR A 242 3.67 2.86 2.53
N SER A 243 4.68 2.59 3.37
CA SER A 243 6.03 2.24 2.92
C SER A 243 6.65 1.19 3.84
N ASN A 244 6.95 0.02 3.29
CA ASN A 244 7.74 -1.01 3.97
C ASN A 244 9.19 -0.59 4.12
N TYR A 245 9.78 0.00 3.07
CA TYR A 245 11.14 0.55 3.12
C TYR A 245 11.31 1.57 4.25
N GLY A 246 10.36 2.51 4.41
CA GLY A 246 10.41 3.49 5.49
C GLY A 246 10.41 2.87 6.88
N MET A 247 9.66 1.77 7.08
CA MET A 247 9.68 1.04 8.35
C MET A 247 10.94 0.18 8.51
N GLY A 248 11.48 -0.38 7.42
CA GLY A 248 12.80 -1.00 7.38
C GLY A 248 13.87 -0.04 7.86
N LEU A 249 13.87 1.18 7.32
CA LEU A 249 14.78 2.25 7.72
C LEU A 249 14.59 2.65 9.19
N ALA A 250 13.35 2.75 9.68
CA ALA A 250 13.07 3.04 11.08
C ALA A 250 13.67 1.97 12.02
N GLY A 251 13.58 0.69 11.67
CA GLY A 251 14.24 -0.38 12.41
C GLY A 251 15.76 -0.37 12.27
N TYR A 252 16.29 0.04 11.11
CA TYR A 252 17.74 0.19 10.95
C TYR A 252 18.30 1.34 11.79
N LEU A 253 17.55 2.43 12.00
CA LEU A 253 17.92 3.45 12.99
C LEU A 253 18.05 2.84 14.39
N VAL A 254 17.19 1.88 14.75
CA VAL A 254 17.33 1.14 16.01
C VAL A 254 18.62 0.33 16.04
N GLU A 255 19.01 -0.34 14.95
CA GLU A 255 20.28 -1.09 14.92
C GLU A 255 21.48 -0.17 15.11
N VAL A 256 21.55 0.89 14.32
CA VAL A 256 22.69 1.83 14.35
C VAL A 256 22.78 2.52 15.71
N ARG A 257 21.65 2.97 16.24
CA ARG A 257 21.60 3.72 17.49
C ARG A 257 21.48 2.84 18.71
N SER A 258 21.38 1.52 18.61
CA SER A 258 21.52 0.61 19.76
C SER A 258 22.86 -0.13 19.77
N GLY A 259 23.46 -0.36 18.59
CA GLY A 259 24.59 -1.26 18.40
C GLY A 259 24.20 -2.75 18.37
N MET A 260 22.90 -3.06 18.31
CA MET A 260 22.36 -4.43 18.32
C MET A 260 21.61 -4.73 17.03
N PRO A 261 21.64 -5.98 16.52
CA PRO A 261 20.70 -6.40 15.48
C PRO A 261 19.25 -6.17 15.93
N PHE A 262 18.40 -5.73 15.02
CA PHE A 262 17.05 -5.24 15.34
C PHE A 262 16.22 -6.29 16.06
N HIS A 263 16.23 -7.54 15.56
CA HIS A 263 15.50 -8.64 16.16
C HIS A 263 15.96 -8.94 17.61
N ARG A 264 17.26 -8.77 17.90
CA ARG A 264 17.81 -8.91 19.26
C ARG A 264 17.38 -7.76 20.17
N TYR A 265 17.41 -6.52 19.66
CA TYR A 265 16.93 -5.36 20.42
C TYR A 265 15.47 -5.55 20.85
N VAL A 266 14.60 -5.96 19.91
CA VAL A 266 13.17 -6.21 20.17
C VAL A 266 12.97 -7.35 21.18
N GLU A 267 13.68 -8.47 21.01
CA GLU A 267 13.63 -9.59 21.96
C GLU A 267 13.96 -9.13 23.39
N GLU A 268 15.06 -8.39 23.54
CA GLU A 268 15.61 -8.04 24.85
C GLU A 268 14.89 -6.87 25.53
N ASN A 269 14.37 -5.91 24.76
CA ASN A 269 13.80 -4.65 25.27
C ASN A 269 12.27 -4.57 25.17
N ILE A 270 11.62 -5.48 24.44
CA ILE A 270 10.16 -5.48 24.27
C ILE A 270 9.56 -6.84 24.64
N PHE A 271 9.94 -7.92 23.95
CA PHE A 271 9.28 -9.22 24.15
C PHE A 271 9.54 -9.79 25.54
N ARG A 272 10.80 -9.88 25.96
CA ARG A 272 11.16 -10.41 27.28
C ARG A 272 10.61 -9.58 28.44
N PRO A 273 10.68 -8.23 28.46
CA PRO A 273 10.04 -7.43 29.51
C PRO A 273 8.52 -7.61 29.62
N LEU A 274 7.85 -7.92 28.52
CA LEU A 274 6.41 -8.21 28.48
C LEU A 274 6.06 -9.69 28.68
N GLY A 275 7.06 -10.57 28.78
CA GLY A 275 6.84 -12.02 28.90
C GLY A 275 6.30 -12.68 27.62
N MET A 276 6.56 -12.08 26.45
CA MET A 276 6.13 -12.60 25.14
C MET A 276 7.07 -13.73 24.66
N THR A 277 7.09 -14.86 25.37
CA THR A 277 8.07 -15.94 25.16
C THR A 277 7.84 -16.80 23.90
N ARG A 278 6.75 -16.56 23.17
CA ARG A 278 6.42 -17.23 21.91
C ARG A 278 6.45 -16.27 20.73
N SER A 279 7.11 -15.12 20.91
CA SER A 279 7.26 -14.09 19.90
C SER A 279 8.71 -13.98 19.46
N THR A 280 8.96 -13.79 18.17
CA THR A 280 10.31 -13.56 17.65
C THR A 280 10.27 -12.82 16.32
N MET A 281 11.39 -12.18 15.98
CA MET A 281 11.67 -11.66 14.64
C MET A 281 12.97 -12.24 14.05
N ALA A 282 13.53 -13.27 14.70
CA ALA A 282 14.73 -13.95 14.25
C ALA A 282 14.45 -14.80 13.00
N GLN A 283 15.45 -14.89 12.13
CA GLN A 283 15.41 -15.67 10.89
C GLN A 283 16.75 -16.42 10.76
N PRO A 284 16.79 -17.75 10.95
CA PRO A 284 15.66 -18.64 11.24
C PRO A 284 15.05 -18.39 12.62
N GLU A 285 13.77 -18.75 12.77
CA GLU A 285 13.09 -18.70 14.06
C GLU A 285 13.60 -19.84 14.99
N PRO A 286 13.56 -19.66 16.33
CA PRO A 286 13.93 -20.73 17.28
C PRO A 286 13.10 -21.99 17.05
N ALA A 287 13.72 -23.17 17.23
CA ALA A 287 13.08 -24.46 16.92
C ALA A 287 11.71 -24.67 17.60
N ALA A 288 11.55 -24.21 18.85
CA ALA A 288 10.29 -24.30 19.57
C ALA A 288 9.18 -23.42 18.99
N ILE A 289 9.53 -22.29 18.34
CA ILE A 289 8.59 -21.42 17.63
C ILE A 289 8.29 -22.00 16.25
N ALA A 290 9.32 -22.49 15.54
CA ALA A 290 9.17 -23.14 14.23
C ALA A 290 8.21 -24.34 14.30
N ALA A 291 8.33 -25.19 15.32
CA ALA A 291 7.45 -26.35 15.53
C ALA A 291 6.00 -25.96 15.87
N ALA A 292 5.79 -24.77 16.44
CA ALA A 292 4.48 -24.28 16.86
C ALA A 292 3.78 -23.44 15.78
N LEU A 293 4.48 -23.07 14.71
CA LEU A 293 3.97 -22.25 13.62
C LEU A 293 2.86 -22.99 12.86
N ALA A 294 1.64 -22.42 12.89
CA ALA A 294 0.56 -22.86 12.03
C ALA A 294 0.94 -22.63 10.56
N PRO A 295 0.76 -23.61 9.67
CA PRO A 295 0.88 -23.39 8.23
C PRO A 295 -0.15 -22.35 7.75
N GLY A 296 0.23 -21.49 6.81
CA GLY A 296 -0.69 -20.60 6.12
C GLY A 296 -1.40 -21.31 4.97
N TYR A 297 -2.65 -20.96 4.71
CA TYR A 297 -3.46 -21.57 3.66
C TYR A 297 -4.03 -20.55 2.66
N ARG A 298 -4.25 -21.01 1.43
CA ARG A 298 -4.99 -20.30 0.39
C ARG A 298 -6.05 -21.21 -0.20
N LEU A 299 -7.02 -20.61 -0.88
CA LEU A 299 -8.01 -21.37 -1.62
C LEU A 299 -7.48 -21.72 -3.02
N ALA A 300 -7.65 -22.97 -3.42
CA ALA A 300 -7.47 -23.45 -4.78
C ALA A 300 -8.61 -24.40 -5.11
N ASP A 301 -9.38 -24.10 -6.16
CA ASP A 301 -10.53 -24.91 -6.60
C ASP A 301 -11.51 -25.24 -5.44
N GLY A 302 -11.75 -24.24 -4.58
CA GLY A 302 -12.63 -24.37 -3.40
C GLY A 302 -12.04 -25.16 -2.23
N ARG A 303 -10.79 -25.60 -2.30
CA ARG A 303 -10.09 -26.38 -1.26
C ARG A 303 -8.98 -25.58 -0.61
N GLN A 304 -8.72 -25.86 0.67
CA GLN A 304 -7.54 -25.34 1.36
C GLN A 304 -6.29 -26.02 0.83
N VAL A 305 -5.32 -25.22 0.38
CA VAL A 305 -3.98 -25.68 0.04
C VAL A 305 -2.97 -24.83 0.80
N ARG A 306 -1.85 -25.43 1.21
CA ARG A 306 -0.80 -24.66 1.88
C ARG A 306 -0.32 -23.54 0.97
N ALA A 307 -0.31 -22.33 1.51
CA ALA A 307 0.35 -21.22 0.84
C ALA A 307 1.86 -21.49 0.89
N GLU A 308 2.52 -21.37 -0.26
CA GLU A 308 3.97 -21.22 -0.27
C GLU A 308 4.23 -19.89 0.45
N GLY A 309 4.68 -19.91 1.70
CA GLY A 309 4.80 -18.69 2.50
C GLY A 309 6.06 -17.91 2.14
N ALA A 310 6.00 -16.58 2.25
CA ALA A 310 7.19 -15.76 2.46
C ALA A 310 7.71 -16.01 3.88
N LYS A 311 8.36 -17.16 4.07
CA LYS A 311 8.87 -17.60 5.39
C LYS A 311 9.89 -16.60 5.93
N TYR A 312 10.71 -16.07 5.03
CA TYR A 312 11.81 -15.17 5.36
C TYR A 312 11.77 -13.90 4.51
N GLY A 313 12.49 -12.87 4.95
CA GLY A 313 12.65 -11.61 4.24
C GLY A 313 13.67 -10.71 4.91
N HIS A 314 14.18 -9.75 4.15
CA HIS A 314 15.34 -8.95 4.51
C HIS A 314 15.07 -7.86 5.55
N MET A 315 13.80 -7.52 5.77
CA MET A 315 13.41 -6.40 6.62
C MET A 315 12.44 -6.82 7.73
N PRO A 316 12.95 -7.43 8.82
CA PRO A 316 12.14 -7.70 10.01
C PRO A 316 11.31 -6.50 10.54
N PRO A 317 11.81 -5.25 10.51
CA PRO A 317 11.06 -4.10 11.03
C PRO A 317 9.71 -3.84 10.37
N HIS A 318 9.47 -4.31 9.14
CA HIS A 318 8.17 -4.16 8.49
C HIS A 318 7.30 -5.42 8.62
N GLY A 319 7.81 -6.52 9.17
CA GLY A 319 7.06 -7.75 9.40
C GLY A 319 7.71 -9.05 8.93
N ALA A 320 8.87 -9.01 8.25
CA ALA A 320 9.54 -10.24 7.83
C ALA A 320 9.97 -11.07 9.05
N GLY A 321 9.71 -12.38 9.03
CA GLY A 321 10.06 -13.27 10.15
C GLY A 321 9.32 -13.01 11.47
N PHE A 322 8.37 -12.06 11.54
CA PHE A 322 7.63 -11.84 12.78
C PHE A 322 6.69 -13.02 13.06
N ARG A 323 6.83 -13.58 14.26
CA ARG A 323 6.02 -14.67 14.80
C ARG A 323 5.49 -14.27 16.17
N SER A 324 4.24 -14.65 16.46
CA SER A 324 3.63 -14.40 17.77
C SER A 324 2.42 -15.32 17.99
N THR A 325 1.93 -15.35 19.23
CA THR A 325 0.65 -15.95 19.63
C THR A 325 -0.36 -14.84 19.94
N ALA A 326 -1.65 -15.20 20.05
CA ALA A 326 -2.67 -14.26 20.54
C ALA A 326 -2.40 -13.87 22.00
N THR A 327 -1.97 -14.82 22.83
CA THR A 327 -1.64 -14.60 24.24
C THR A 327 -0.52 -13.57 24.42
N ASP A 328 0.56 -13.65 23.62
CA ASP A 328 1.67 -12.69 23.68
C ASP A 328 1.22 -11.29 23.23
N MET A 329 0.43 -11.21 22.14
CA MET A 329 -0.09 -9.93 21.66
C MET A 329 -1.05 -9.26 22.66
N ALA A 330 -1.72 -10.03 23.54
CA ALA A 330 -2.48 -9.45 24.64
C ALA A 330 -1.59 -8.64 25.60
N ALA A 331 -0.37 -9.13 25.90
CA ALA A 331 0.59 -8.41 26.74
C ALA A 331 1.06 -7.10 26.09
N PHE A 332 1.29 -7.12 24.77
CA PHE A 332 1.63 -5.92 24.00
C PHE A 332 0.49 -4.89 23.98
N MET A 333 -0.75 -5.34 23.77
CA MET A 333 -1.93 -4.46 23.84
C MET A 333 -2.11 -3.84 25.22
N LEU A 334 -1.98 -4.64 26.29
CA LEU A 334 -2.07 -4.15 27.66
C LEU A 334 -1.02 -3.09 27.95
N ALA A 335 0.23 -3.31 27.53
CA ALA A 335 1.28 -2.29 27.68
C ALA A 335 0.88 -0.95 27.05
N HIS A 336 0.32 -0.94 25.85
CA HIS A 336 -0.14 0.30 25.19
C HIS A 336 -1.39 0.92 25.84
N LEU A 337 -2.30 0.12 26.39
CA LEU A 337 -3.50 0.62 27.08
C LEU A 337 -3.22 1.08 28.51
N ASP A 338 -2.10 0.62 29.10
CA ASP A 338 -1.68 0.88 30.48
C ASP A 338 -0.47 1.81 30.59
N GLY A 339 -0.32 2.74 29.62
CA GLY A 339 0.67 3.80 29.68
C GLY A 339 2.12 3.33 29.47
N GLY A 340 2.32 2.20 28.82
CA GLY A 340 3.62 1.70 28.36
C GLY A 340 4.16 0.50 29.12
N GLY A 341 3.51 0.09 30.21
CA GLY A 341 3.94 -1.06 31.01
C GLY A 341 5.41 -0.96 31.41
N LYS A 342 6.22 -1.95 31.04
CA LYS A 342 7.68 -1.97 31.29
C LYS A 342 8.52 -1.50 30.10
N ILE A 343 7.90 -1.07 29.01
CA ILE A 343 8.59 -0.85 27.73
C ILE A 343 8.64 0.61 27.29
N LEU A 344 7.71 1.47 27.75
CA LEU A 344 7.65 2.89 27.41
C LEU A 344 7.11 3.71 28.60
N ARG A 345 7.36 5.02 28.56
CA ARG A 345 6.71 6.00 29.44
C ARG A 345 5.31 6.36 28.93
N PRO A 346 4.38 6.77 29.81
CA PRO A 346 3.03 7.18 29.41
C PRO A 346 3.00 8.30 28.38
N GLU A 347 3.95 9.23 28.43
CA GLU A 347 4.10 10.35 27.50
C GLU A 347 4.34 9.84 26.07
N SER A 348 5.28 8.90 25.91
CA SER A 348 5.61 8.30 24.63
C SER A 348 4.46 7.49 24.06
N VAL A 349 3.73 6.76 24.90
CA VAL A 349 2.52 6.05 24.48
C VAL A 349 1.46 7.03 23.98
N ARG A 350 1.19 8.12 24.69
CA ARG A 350 0.27 9.17 24.22
C ARG A 350 0.76 9.77 22.90
N LEU A 351 2.07 9.98 22.76
CA LEU A 351 2.69 10.50 21.53
C LEU A 351 2.45 9.56 20.34
N MET A 352 2.67 8.25 20.52
CA MET A 352 2.46 7.23 19.50
C MET A 352 0.99 7.09 19.10
N GLN A 353 0.09 7.19 20.07
CA GLN A 353 -1.33 6.98 19.87
C GLN A 353 -2.02 8.22 19.26
N SER A 354 -1.58 9.42 19.60
CA SER A 354 -2.11 10.68 19.06
C SER A 354 -1.93 10.79 17.55
N ARG A 355 -2.85 11.52 16.89
CA ARG A 355 -2.70 11.88 15.48
C ARG A 355 -1.45 12.73 15.27
N ARG A 356 -0.52 12.23 14.47
CA ARG A 356 0.74 12.89 14.10
C ARG A 356 0.76 13.38 12.66
N PHE A 357 -0.01 12.74 11.79
CA PHE A 357 -0.16 13.15 10.40
C PHE A 357 -1.57 12.83 9.90
N GLY A 358 -2.06 13.57 8.90
CA GLY A 358 -3.24 13.14 8.15
C GLY A 358 -3.31 13.83 6.79
N ASN A 359 -3.79 13.11 5.79
CA ASN A 359 -3.82 13.59 4.40
C ASN A 359 -4.81 14.74 4.18
N ALA A 360 -5.82 14.87 5.04
CA ALA A 360 -6.72 16.02 5.05
C ALA A 360 -7.32 16.25 6.45
N GLU A 361 -7.74 17.48 6.71
CA GLU A 361 -8.44 17.83 7.93
C GLU A 361 -9.84 17.20 7.96
N GLY A 362 -10.25 16.68 9.13
CA GLY A 362 -11.56 16.04 9.31
C GLY A 362 -11.64 14.59 8.84
N THR A 363 -10.57 14.01 8.28
CA THR A 363 -10.45 12.58 7.96
C THR A 363 -9.57 11.85 8.97
N SER A 364 -9.47 10.53 8.87
CA SER A 364 -8.52 9.68 9.61
C SER A 364 -7.05 10.14 9.47
N GLY A 365 -6.22 9.75 10.43
CA GLY A 365 -4.79 10.09 10.49
C GLY A 365 -3.87 8.94 10.90
N MET A 366 -2.57 9.21 10.89
CA MET A 366 -1.52 8.33 11.38
C MET A 366 -1.06 8.81 12.75
N GLY A 367 -0.97 7.91 13.72
CA GLY A 367 -0.04 8.04 14.84
C GLY A 367 1.34 7.52 14.46
N TYR A 368 2.18 7.19 15.45
CA TYR A 368 3.44 6.47 15.18
C TYR A 368 3.18 4.97 15.14
N GLY A 369 3.16 4.43 13.91
CA GLY A 369 2.76 3.06 13.63
C GLY A 369 1.25 2.83 13.63
N PHE A 370 0.48 3.50 14.49
CA PHE A 370 -0.98 3.33 14.56
C PHE A 370 -1.73 4.06 13.45
N GLN A 371 -2.73 3.41 12.87
CA GLN A 371 -3.70 4.03 11.97
C GLN A 371 -4.94 4.41 12.78
N GLU A 372 -5.30 5.69 12.77
CA GLU A 372 -6.49 6.19 13.45
C GLU A 372 -7.73 6.02 12.57
N TYR A 373 -8.81 5.53 13.15
CA TYR A 373 -10.13 5.42 12.52
C TYR A 373 -11.19 5.94 13.50
N THR A 374 -12.36 6.31 12.96
CA THR A 374 -13.50 6.73 13.78
C THR A 374 -14.73 5.92 13.39
N ARG A 375 -15.43 5.36 14.39
CA ARG A 375 -16.68 4.63 14.21
C ARG A 375 -17.69 5.01 15.28
N GLY A 376 -18.86 5.49 14.87
CA GLY A 376 -19.92 5.90 15.81
C GLY A 376 -19.49 7.00 16.79
N GLY A 377 -18.53 7.85 16.41
CA GLY A 377 -17.90 8.85 17.30
C GLY A 377 -16.76 8.31 18.16
N THR A 378 -16.54 6.99 18.19
CA THR A 378 -15.44 6.36 18.92
C THR A 378 -14.18 6.32 18.07
N ARG A 379 -13.07 6.76 18.66
CA ARG A 379 -11.73 6.68 18.08
C ARG A 379 -11.16 5.27 18.25
N LEU A 380 -10.59 4.74 17.17
CA LEU A 380 -9.97 3.43 17.11
C LEU A 380 -8.53 3.58 16.62
N LEU A 381 -7.59 2.90 17.28
CA LEU A 381 -6.22 2.78 16.80
C LEU A 381 -6.02 1.36 16.28
N VAL A 382 -5.79 1.23 14.98
CA VAL A 382 -5.81 -0.06 14.29
C VAL A 382 -4.50 -0.28 13.54
N HIS A 383 -4.09 -1.53 13.41
CA HIS A 383 -3.12 -1.94 12.40
C HIS A 383 -3.54 -3.28 11.81
N ARG A 384 -3.40 -3.42 10.50
CA ARG A 384 -3.69 -4.65 9.76
C ARG A 384 -2.42 -5.24 9.18
N ALA A 385 -2.45 -6.54 8.92
CA ALA A 385 -1.35 -7.25 8.33
C ALA A 385 -1.87 -8.34 7.41
N ASN A 386 -1.19 -8.49 6.28
CA ASN A 386 -1.50 -9.48 5.28
C ASN A 386 -0.20 -9.93 4.62
N ILE A 387 -0.01 -11.25 4.55
CA ILE A 387 1.01 -11.93 3.75
C ILE A 387 0.39 -13.20 3.17
N PRO A 388 0.96 -13.83 2.14
CA PRO A 388 0.42 -15.09 1.60
C PRO A 388 0.14 -16.11 2.72
N GLY A 389 -1.13 -16.50 2.86
CA GLY A 389 -1.57 -17.50 3.83
C GLY A 389 -1.83 -17.02 5.26
N TYR A 390 -1.58 -15.75 5.59
CA TYR A 390 -1.85 -15.21 6.92
C TYR A 390 -2.44 -13.81 6.87
N PHE A 391 -3.39 -13.57 7.77
CA PHE A 391 -3.92 -12.25 8.03
C PHE A 391 -3.92 -11.99 9.54
N ALA A 392 -3.67 -10.74 9.95
CA ALA A 392 -3.83 -10.33 11.34
C ALA A 392 -4.35 -8.89 11.45
N ILE A 393 -5.03 -8.61 12.56
CA ILE A 393 -5.55 -7.28 12.87
C ILE A 393 -5.47 -7.02 14.37
N MET A 394 -5.11 -5.80 14.73
CA MET A 394 -5.12 -5.30 16.11
C MET A 394 -5.88 -3.99 16.14
N ALA A 395 -6.79 -3.82 17.10
CA ALA A 395 -7.51 -2.58 17.32
C ALA A 395 -7.55 -2.24 18.82
N LEU A 396 -7.31 -0.98 19.16
CA LEU A 396 -7.38 -0.43 20.51
C LEU A 396 -8.42 0.68 20.58
N ILE A 397 -9.09 0.77 21.72
CA ILE A 397 -9.91 1.92 22.14
C ILE A 397 -9.29 2.45 23.44
N PRO A 398 -8.25 3.31 23.35
CA PRO A 398 -7.52 3.78 24.52
C PRO A 398 -8.42 4.39 25.59
N GLU A 399 -9.41 5.16 25.18
CA GLU A 399 -10.36 5.87 26.04
C GLU A 399 -11.22 4.91 26.88
N LEU A 400 -11.46 3.69 26.39
CA LEU A 400 -12.17 2.63 27.12
C LEU A 400 -11.23 1.60 27.75
N ARG A 401 -9.92 1.70 27.52
CA ARG A 401 -8.92 0.70 27.92
C ARG A 401 -9.29 -0.72 27.47
N VAL A 402 -9.74 -0.84 26.21
CA VAL A 402 -10.10 -2.12 25.57
C VAL A 402 -9.29 -2.32 24.28
N GLY A 403 -8.95 -3.55 23.96
CA GLY A 403 -8.30 -3.91 22.70
C GLY A 403 -8.62 -5.32 22.23
N VAL A 404 -8.55 -5.56 20.93
CA VAL A 404 -8.68 -6.87 20.29
C VAL A 404 -7.51 -7.13 19.37
N TYR A 405 -7.05 -8.37 19.37
CA TYR A 405 -6.11 -8.89 18.38
C TYR A 405 -6.64 -10.21 17.83
N ALA A 406 -6.53 -10.40 16.52
CA ALA A 406 -6.82 -11.66 15.87
C ALA A 406 -5.78 -11.99 14.80
N SER A 407 -5.40 -13.26 14.73
CA SER A 407 -4.55 -13.81 13.69
C SER A 407 -5.22 -15.02 13.04
N PHE A 408 -5.08 -15.14 11.73
CA PHE A 408 -5.75 -16.13 10.89
C PHE A 408 -4.69 -16.87 10.05
N ASN A 409 -4.86 -18.17 9.85
CA ASN A 409 -4.00 -18.99 9.00
C ASN A 409 -4.63 -19.24 7.62
N GLY A 410 -5.24 -18.21 7.03
CA GLY A 410 -5.67 -18.29 5.64
C GLY A 410 -5.90 -16.91 5.03
N SER A 411 -5.64 -16.77 3.72
CA SER A 411 -5.94 -15.55 2.99
C SER A 411 -7.45 -15.26 2.93
N GLY A 412 -8.26 -16.33 2.93
CA GLY A 412 -9.71 -16.30 2.89
C GLY A 412 -10.32 -15.86 1.54
N LYS A 413 -11.54 -16.31 1.27
CA LYS A 413 -12.39 -15.84 0.19
C LYS A 413 -12.76 -14.36 0.43
N GLY A 414 -12.40 -13.49 -0.52
CA GLY A 414 -12.57 -12.04 -0.39
C GLY A 414 -11.38 -11.32 0.25
N GLY A 415 -10.32 -12.04 0.62
CA GLY A 415 -9.03 -11.46 1.01
C GLY A 415 -9.04 -10.67 2.33
N PRO A 416 -8.12 -9.69 2.51
CA PRO A 416 -7.86 -9.02 3.79
C PRO A 416 -9.02 -8.16 4.34
N ASP A 417 -10.02 -7.84 3.52
CA ASP A 417 -11.21 -7.10 3.96
C ASP A 417 -12.13 -7.94 4.88
N SER A 418 -11.99 -9.26 4.85
CA SER A 418 -12.73 -10.21 5.69
C SER A 418 -12.65 -9.90 7.18
N ALA A 419 -11.47 -9.51 7.67
CA ALA A 419 -11.28 -9.23 9.08
C ALA A 419 -11.69 -7.81 9.51
N TRP A 420 -12.01 -6.91 8.57
CA TRP A 420 -12.52 -5.59 8.96
C TRP A 420 -13.88 -5.68 9.66
N LYS A 421 -14.68 -6.71 9.32
CA LYS A 421 -15.91 -7.04 10.03
C LYS A 421 -15.67 -7.31 11.52
N LEU A 422 -14.53 -7.90 11.88
CA LEU A 422 -14.14 -8.13 13.28
C LEU A 422 -13.96 -6.79 14.01
N VAL A 423 -13.21 -5.85 13.45
CA VAL A 423 -12.98 -4.54 14.11
C VAL A 423 -14.26 -3.72 14.20
N ALA A 424 -15.08 -3.74 13.14
CA ALA A 424 -16.38 -3.10 13.12
C ALA A 424 -17.27 -3.60 14.26
N ALA A 425 -17.47 -4.91 14.37
CA ALA A 425 -18.32 -5.49 15.39
C ALA A 425 -17.69 -5.46 16.79
N PHE A 426 -16.35 -5.46 16.90
CA PHE A 426 -15.65 -5.22 18.17
C PHE A 426 -15.96 -3.81 18.69
N ALA A 427 -15.80 -2.79 17.84
CA ALA A 427 -16.13 -1.43 18.20
C ALA A 427 -17.61 -1.31 18.59
N ASP A 428 -18.53 -1.90 17.82
CA ASP A 428 -19.96 -1.85 18.15
C ASP A 428 -20.26 -2.52 19.51
N ALA A 429 -19.69 -3.70 19.77
CA ALA A 429 -19.92 -4.46 21.00
C ALA A 429 -19.42 -3.73 22.26
N PHE A 430 -18.31 -2.99 22.17
CA PHE A 430 -17.70 -2.31 23.32
C PHE A 430 -18.06 -0.83 23.43
N THR A 431 -18.77 -0.26 22.45
CA THR A 431 -19.20 1.16 22.46
C THR A 431 -20.72 1.34 22.48
N ALA A 432 -21.49 0.27 22.27
CA ALA A 432 -22.94 0.29 22.42
C ALA A 432 -23.31 0.71 23.86
N ARG A 433 -23.94 1.88 24.00
CA ARG A 433 -24.57 2.25 25.27
C ARG A 433 -25.81 1.39 25.48
N PRO A 434 -26.13 0.96 26.71
CA PRO A 434 -27.42 0.36 26.99
C PRO A 434 -28.50 1.38 26.61
N THR A 435 -29.36 1.05 25.66
CA THR A 435 -30.58 1.81 25.40
C THR A 435 -31.40 1.75 26.68
N ALA A 436 -31.59 2.89 27.34
CA ALA A 436 -32.50 2.96 28.47
C ALA A 436 -33.90 2.58 27.95
N THR A 437 -34.41 1.44 28.41
CA THR A 437 -35.81 1.06 28.25
C THR A 437 -36.66 2.21 28.78
N PRO A 438 -37.62 2.77 28.02
CA PRO A 438 -38.50 3.79 28.56
C PRO A 438 -39.32 3.14 29.67
N ALA A 439 -39.08 3.54 30.92
CA ALA A 439 -39.92 3.14 32.04
C ALA A 439 -41.28 3.84 31.88
N THR A 440 -42.29 3.05 31.55
CA THR A 440 -43.69 3.46 31.56
C THR A 440 -44.06 3.95 32.96
N THR A 441 -44.23 5.25 33.13
CA THR A 441 -44.85 5.83 34.32
C THR A 441 -46.08 6.63 33.90
N THR A 442 -47.23 6.16 34.36
CA THR A 442 -48.56 6.76 34.23
C THR A 442 -48.61 8.14 34.89
N PRO A 443 -49.25 9.17 34.30
CA PRO A 443 -49.27 10.51 34.86
C PRO A 443 -50.45 10.74 35.80
N ALA A 444 -50.19 11.28 37.00
CA ALA A 444 -51.19 11.91 37.85
C ALA A 444 -51.08 13.45 37.70
N ALA A 445 -52.23 14.09 37.47
CA ALA A 445 -52.40 15.50 37.18
C ALA A 445 -52.20 16.42 38.40
N THR A 446 -51.79 17.69 38.17
CA THR A 446 -52.46 18.96 38.62
C THR A 446 -51.55 20.21 38.42
N THR A 447 -51.85 21.02 37.38
CA THR A 447 -51.98 22.54 37.36
C THR A 447 -50.67 23.40 37.30
N PRO A 448 -50.66 24.63 36.68
CA PRO A 448 -49.88 24.88 35.46
C PRO A 448 -49.01 26.16 35.50
N ALA A 449 -48.40 26.44 34.34
CA ALA A 449 -47.94 27.75 33.84
C ALA A 449 -46.56 28.28 34.30
N ALA A 450 -45.57 28.05 33.44
CA ALA A 450 -44.75 29.14 32.91
C ALA A 450 -44.30 28.78 31.48
N THR A 451 -44.73 29.61 30.55
CA THR A 451 -44.57 29.48 29.10
C THR A 451 -43.12 29.69 28.68
N THR A 452 -42.54 28.73 27.95
CA THR A 452 -41.42 28.98 27.01
C THR A 452 -41.52 27.96 25.86
N PRO A 453 -41.37 28.36 24.57
CA PRO A 453 -41.76 27.51 23.45
C PRO A 453 -40.82 26.32 23.27
N ALA A 454 -41.44 25.19 22.93
CA ALA A 454 -40.84 23.90 22.68
C ALA A 454 -39.82 23.92 21.54
N ALA A 455 -38.72 23.20 21.77
CA ALA A 455 -37.83 22.71 20.75
C ALA A 455 -38.63 21.90 19.72
N THR A 456 -38.71 22.44 18.50
CA THR A 456 -39.11 21.67 17.33
C THR A 456 -38.00 20.65 17.05
N THR A 457 -38.40 19.39 16.89
CA THR A 457 -37.70 18.35 16.14
C THR A 457 -36.73 18.93 15.11
N PRO A 458 -35.47 18.47 14.97
CA PRO A 458 -34.73 18.76 13.76
C PRO A 458 -35.37 17.92 12.63
N ALA A 459 -36.47 18.45 12.09
CA ALA A 459 -36.81 18.26 10.70
C ALA A 459 -35.57 18.66 9.89
N ALA A 460 -35.25 17.84 8.90
CA ALA A 460 -34.17 18.02 7.95
C ALA A 460 -33.91 19.50 7.65
N ALA A 461 -32.91 20.07 8.32
CA ALA A 461 -32.44 21.40 8.01
C ALA A 461 -31.84 21.32 6.62
N HIS A 462 -32.62 21.76 5.63
CA HIS A 462 -32.12 22.28 4.39
C HIS A 462 -31.29 23.52 4.76
N ALA A 463 -30.05 23.28 5.18
CA ALA A 463 -29.05 24.33 5.22
C ALA A 463 -28.92 24.85 3.79
N THR A 464 -29.24 26.11 3.64
CA THR A 464 -29.20 26.89 2.42
C THR A 464 -27.89 26.61 1.67
N THR A 465 -28.03 26.10 0.45
CA THR A 465 -26.98 25.73 -0.52
C THR A 465 -26.19 26.93 -1.07
N ALA A 466 -26.12 28.05 -0.33
CA ALA A 466 -25.41 29.25 -0.74
C ALA A 466 -23.95 29.13 -0.29
N GLY A 467 -23.06 28.71 -1.20
CA GLY A 467 -21.61 28.72 -0.99
C GLY A 467 -20.92 27.35 -0.91
N MET A 468 -21.66 26.24 -1.02
CA MET A 468 -21.06 24.91 -1.18
C MET A 468 -20.62 24.70 -2.63
N PRO A 469 -19.37 24.26 -2.89
CA PRO A 469 -18.94 23.92 -4.24
C PRO A 469 -19.84 22.87 -4.88
N ASP A 470 -20.12 23.00 -6.18
CA ASP A 470 -20.84 21.99 -6.94
C ASP A 470 -20.14 20.63 -6.82
N ILE A 471 -20.89 19.61 -6.42
CA ILE A 471 -20.37 18.25 -6.23
C ILE A 471 -19.86 17.63 -7.54
N SER A 472 -20.33 18.12 -8.70
CA SER A 472 -19.87 17.68 -10.02
C SER A 472 -18.36 17.91 -10.23
N THR A 473 -17.78 18.89 -9.54
CA THR A 473 -16.34 19.19 -9.59
C THR A 473 -15.46 18.06 -9.05
N TYR A 474 -16.01 17.20 -8.17
CA TYR A 474 -15.30 16.06 -7.61
C TYR A 474 -15.44 14.79 -8.46
N ALA A 475 -16.33 14.77 -9.46
CA ALA A 475 -16.54 13.61 -10.30
C ALA A 475 -15.28 13.24 -11.11
N GLY A 476 -15.06 11.94 -11.30
CA GLY A 476 -13.92 11.41 -12.05
C GLY A 476 -13.44 10.07 -11.55
N THR A 477 -12.31 9.62 -12.12
CA THR A 477 -11.65 8.38 -11.72
C THR A 477 -10.46 8.70 -10.82
N TYR A 478 -10.33 7.92 -9.76
CA TYR A 478 -9.29 8.07 -8.75
C TYR A 478 -8.56 6.73 -8.58
N ARG A 479 -7.29 6.80 -8.18
CA ARG A 479 -6.44 5.62 -7.94
C ARG A 479 -5.69 5.77 -6.63
N PRO A 480 -5.40 4.68 -5.89
CA PRO A 480 -4.53 4.78 -4.72
C PRO A 480 -3.16 5.33 -5.10
N VAL A 481 -2.68 6.35 -4.38
CA VAL A 481 -1.38 6.97 -4.66
C VAL A 481 -0.25 5.94 -4.62
N LEU A 482 -0.33 4.98 -3.68
CA LEU A 482 0.63 3.88 -3.58
C LEU A 482 0.77 3.08 -4.88
N ALA A 483 -0.33 2.87 -5.61
CA ALA A 483 -0.31 2.12 -6.86
C ALA A 483 0.45 2.87 -7.97
N SER A 484 0.38 4.21 -7.99
CA SER A 484 1.16 5.05 -8.90
C SER A 484 2.66 5.05 -8.55
N ASP A 485 2.95 4.98 -7.25
CA ASP A 485 4.31 5.09 -6.72
C ASP A 485 5.11 3.79 -6.78
N MET A 486 4.51 2.66 -7.15
CA MET A 486 5.21 1.38 -7.33
C MET A 486 6.41 1.51 -8.29
N THR A 487 7.54 0.89 -7.94
CA THR A 487 8.74 0.76 -8.80
C THR A 487 8.74 -0.53 -9.61
N ASP A 488 8.07 -1.57 -9.12
CA ASP A 488 8.05 -2.90 -9.72
C ASP A 488 6.80 -3.12 -10.60
N VAL A 489 6.71 -4.32 -11.18
CA VAL A 489 5.55 -4.74 -11.99
C VAL A 489 4.25 -4.78 -11.18
N GLY A 490 4.29 -4.63 -9.85
CA GLY A 490 3.11 -4.47 -9.00
C GLY A 490 2.30 -3.22 -9.35
N LYS A 491 2.91 -2.25 -10.06
CA LYS A 491 2.19 -1.12 -10.67
C LYS A 491 1.04 -1.57 -11.56
N VAL A 492 1.07 -2.75 -12.19
CA VAL A 492 -0.06 -3.30 -12.96
C VAL A 492 -1.37 -3.41 -12.16
N SER A 493 -1.32 -3.49 -10.83
CA SER A 493 -2.51 -3.42 -9.98
C SER A 493 -3.30 -2.11 -10.15
N ALA A 494 -2.64 -1.03 -10.57
CA ALA A 494 -3.27 0.25 -10.92
C ALA A 494 -4.23 0.17 -12.12
N LEU A 495 -4.22 -0.92 -12.90
CA LEU A 495 -5.22 -1.18 -13.94
C LEU A 495 -6.57 -1.63 -13.37
N MET A 496 -6.55 -2.27 -12.21
CA MET A 496 -7.72 -2.95 -11.65
C MET A 496 -8.27 -2.24 -10.41
N ASN A 497 -7.43 -1.49 -9.70
CA ASN A 497 -7.78 -0.84 -8.45
C ASN A 497 -8.01 0.66 -8.64
N VAL A 498 -9.22 1.02 -9.06
CA VAL A 498 -9.68 2.41 -9.17
C VAL A 498 -10.98 2.63 -8.44
N ALA A 499 -11.17 3.87 -8.03
CA ALA A 499 -12.43 4.39 -7.56
C ALA A 499 -13.05 5.28 -8.62
N THR A 500 -14.35 5.16 -8.86
CA THR A 500 -15.10 6.13 -9.68
C THR A 500 -15.97 6.96 -8.77
N VAL A 501 -16.01 8.27 -9.02
CA VAL A 501 -16.83 9.24 -8.31
C VAL A 501 -17.81 9.84 -9.31
N THR A 502 -19.10 9.74 -9.02
CA THR A 502 -20.18 10.33 -9.82
C THR A 502 -21.00 11.28 -8.96
N ALA A 503 -21.48 12.36 -9.56
CA ALA A 503 -22.36 13.32 -8.91
C ALA A 503 -23.79 13.09 -9.38
N GLY A 504 -24.71 12.83 -8.44
CA GLY A 504 -26.14 12.72 -8.71
C GLY A 504 -26.81 14.09 -8.79
N PRO A 505 -27.91 14.22 -9.54
CA PRO A 505 -28.68 15.48 -9.61
C PRO A 505 -29.36 15.85 -8.28
N ASP A 506 -29.44 14.90 -7.34
CA ASP A 506 -29.96 15.02 -5.99
C ASP A 506 -28.94 15.59 -4.98
N GLY A 507 -27.76 16.01 -5.44
CA GLY A 507 -26.68 16.48 -4.57
C GLY A 507 -25.98 15.35 -3.81
N ILE A 508 -26.20 14.09 -4.20
CA ILE A 508 -25.55 12.93 -3.60
C ILE A 508 -24.37 12.50 -4.47
N LEU A 509 -23.20 12.44 -3.86
CA LEU A 509 -22.02 11.89 -4.50
C LEU A 509 -22.07 10.36 -4.36
N THR A 510 -21.82 9.62 -5.43
CA THR A 510 -21.72 8.17 -5.40
C THR A 510 -20.29 7.75 -5.75
N THR A 511 -19.73 6.84 -4.96
CA THR A 511 -18.41 6.26 -5.24
C THR A 511 -18.51 4.77 -5.45
N THR A 512 -17.83 4.24 -6.47
CA THR A 512 -17.65 2.80 -6.68
C THR A 512 -16.18 2.42 -6.55
N GLY A 513 -15.89 1.20 -6.06
CA GLY A 513 -14.53 0.72 -5.83
C GLY A 513 -13.97 1.08 -4.44
N ALA A 514 -12.64 0.94 -4.27
CA ALA A 514 -11.96 0.98 -2.98
C ALA A 514 -11.76 2.40 -2.40
N VAL A 515 -12.84 3.16 -2.22
CA VAL A 515 -12.83 4.48 -1.55
C VAL A 515 -12.84 4.36 -0.02
N ALA A 516 -13.33 3.23 0.51
CA ALA A 516 -13.33 2.95 1.93
C ALA A 516 -13.21 1.45 2.18
N LEU A 517 -12.73 1.05 3.36
CA LEU A 517 -12.45 -0.33 3.72
C LEU A 517 -13.72 -1.18 3.88
N GLY A 518 -13.67 -2.45 3.47
CA GLY A 518 -14.77 -3.39 3.63
C GLY A 518 -15.72 -3.48 2.41
N PRO A 519 -16.79 -4.28 2.52
CA PRO A 519 -17.32 -5.04 1.38
C PRO A 519 -18.23 -4.28 0.42
N ALA A 520 -18.60 -3.02 0.70
CA ALA A 520 -19.56 -2.33 -0.17
C ALA A 520 -18.85 -1.80 -1.42
N GLU A 521 -19.28 -2.30 -2.57
CA GLU A 521 -18.78 -1.88 -3.88
C GLU A 521 -19.19 -0.46 -4.26
N THR A 522 -20.27 0.05 -3.66
CA THR A 522 -20.81 1.39 -3.91
C THR A 522 -21.17 2.09 -2.59
N ARG A 523 -20.89 3.39 -2.50
CA ARG A 523 -21.23 4.24 -1.34
C ARG A 523 -21.82 5.57 -1.79
N GLN A 524 -22.70 6.10 -0.97
CA GLN A 524 -23.35 7.40 -1.18
C GLN A 524 -22.91 8.39 -0.11
N TRP A 525 -22.67 9.62 -0.51
CA TRP A 525 -22.09 10.64 0.34
C TRP A 525 -22.84 11.96 0.22
N VAL A 526 -22.99 12.62 1.37
CA VAL A 526 -23.59 13.94 1.50
C VAL A 526 -22.48 14.92 1.86
N GLN A 527 -22.40 16.02 1.12
CA GLN A 527 -21.45 17.07 1.41
C GLN A 527 -21.86 17.80 2.70
N THR A 528 -20.94 17.92 3.65
CA THR A 528 -21.18 18.59 4.94
C THR A 528 -20.36 19.87 5.11
N ALA A 529 -19.29 20.03 4.32
CA ALA A 529 -18.51 21.27 4.19
C ALA A 529 -17.80 21.26 2.82
N PRO A 530 -17.19 22.37 2.36
CA PRO A 530 -16.42 22.40 1.11
C PRO A 530 -15.38 21.25 1.04
N GLY A 531 -15.55 20.36 0.07
CA GLY A 531 -14.70 19.17 -0.12
C GLY A 531 -14.89 18.04 0.90
N LEU A 532 -15.65 18.22 1.99
CA LEU A 532 -15.85 17.23 3.06
C LEU A 532 -17.20 16.54 2.91
N PHE A 533 -17.18 15.22 2.90
CA PHE A 533 -18.36 14.39 2.69
C PHE A 533 -18.49 13.33 3.77
N ARG A 534 -19.73 13.09 4.21
CA ARG A 534 -20.10 12.02 5.14
C ARG A 534 -20.94 10.98 4.43
N GLU A 535 -20.71 9.71 4.74
CA GLU A 535 -21.50 8.60 4.19
C GLU A 535 -22.97 8.73 4.62
N LYS A 536 -23.91 8.69 3.65
CA LYS A 536 -25.34 8.99 3.86
C LYS A 536 -25.99 8.15 4.96
N ASN A 537 -25.62 6.87 5.05
CA ASN A 537 -26.14 5.90 6.02
C ASN A 537 -25.00 5.25 6.83
N GLY A 538 -23.93 6.00 7.09
CA GLY A 538 -22.74 5.48 7.76
C GLY A 538 -22.00 6.53 8.59
N HIS A 539 -20.82 6.15 9.07
CA HIS A 539 -19.99 6.99 9.93
C HIS A 539 -18.74 7.52 9.21
N ARG A 540 -18.54 7.11 7.96
CA ARG A 540 -17.30 7.35 7.23
C ARG A 540 -17.25 8.77 6.69
N VAL A 541 -16.03 9.26 6.55
CA VAL A 541 -15.73 10.60 6.08
C VAL A 541 -14.67 10.52 4.99
N ILE A 542 -14.91 11.22 3.90
CA ILE A 542 -13.91 11.45 2.85
C ILE A 542 -13.74 12.94 2.64
N ARG A 543 -12.56 13.35 2.20
CA ARG A 543 -12.28 14.75 1.86
C ARG A 543 -11.50 14.87 0.57
N PHE A 544 -12.03 15.67 -0.34
CA PHE A 544 -11.33 16.12 -1.53
C PHE A 544 -10.47 17.33 -1.17
N GLY A 545 -9.17 17.20 -1.41
CA GLY A 545 -8.17 18.22 -1.19
C GLY A 545 -7.62 18.81 -2.49
N PRO A 546 -6.66 19.75 -2.38
CA PRO A 546 -6.00 20.37 -3.52
C PRO A 546 -5.37 19.33 -4.46
N GLY A 547 -5.32 19.65 -5.75
CA GLY A 547 -4.66 18.81 -6.76
C GLY A 547 -5.34 17.46 -7.00
N GLY A 548 -6.61 17.30 -6.63
CA GLY A 548 -7.36 16.06 -6.85
C GLY A 548 -7.02 14.93 -5.86
N LEU A 549 -6.42 15.26 -4.71
CA LEU A 549 -6.22 14.29 -3.63
C LEU A 549 -7.57 13.95 -2.99
N LEU A 550 -7.85 12.68 -2.80
CA LEU A 550 -9.01 12.19 -2.05
C LEU A 550 -8.51 11.45 -0.81
N ALA A 551 -8.60 12.13 0.33
CA ALA A 551 -8.32 11.55 1.63
C ALA A 551 -9.53 10.71 2.08
N THR A 552 -9.24 9.50 2.56
CA THR A 552 -10.24 8.52 3.00
C THR A 552 -10.01 8.17 4.46
N GLU A 553 -10.81 7.24 4.97
CA GLU A 553 -10.58 6.65 6.28
C GLU A 553 -9.28 5.82 6.36
N ASN A 554 -8.66 5.45 5.23
CA ASN A 554 -7.35 4.80 5.21
C ASN A 554 -6.24 5.86 5.26
N PRO A 555 -5.62 6.11 6.43
CA PRO A 555 -4.76 7.26 6.62
C PRO A 555 -3.43 7.19 5.86
N ALA A 556 -3.01 6.00 5.43
CA ALA A 556 -1.78 5.79 4.64
C ALA A 556 -2.06 5.37 3.19
N GLY A 557 -3.30 5.52 2.72
CA GLY A 557 -3.70 5.16 1.35
C GLY A 557 -4.69 6.17 0.76
N PRO A 558 -4.31 7.46 0.62
CA PRO A 558 -5.14 8.41 -0.10
C PRO A 558 -5.22 8.03 -1.58
N LEU A 559 -6.23 8.54 -2.26
CA LEU A 559 -6.38 8.40 -3.71
C LEU A 559 -6.02 9.71 -4.41
N GLU A 560 -5.67 9.63 -5.68
CA GLU A 560 -5.45 10.78 -6.56
C GLU A 560 -6.33 10.71 -7.80
N ARG A 561 -6.80 11.87 -8.25
CA ARG A 561 -7.59 12.00 -9.46
C ARG A 561 -6.73 11.75 -10.69
N LEU A 562 -7.23 10.92 -11.59
CA LEU A 562 -6.57 10.61 -12.85
C LEU A 562 -6.99 11.59 -13.94
N SER A 563 -6.02 11.94 -14.78
CA SER A 563 -6.31 12.55 -16.08
C SER A 563 -6.89 11.52 -17.04
N TRP A 564 -7.56 11.97 -18.11
CA TRP A 564 -8.18 11.07 -19.09
C TRP A 564 -7.20 10.06 -19.71
N TYR A 565 -5.95 10.48 -19.94
CA TYR A 565 -4.89 9.64 -20.52
C TYR A 565 -4.27 8.67 -19.50
N GLN A 566 -4.54 8.82 -18.21
CA GLN A 566 -4.08 7.90 -17.15
C GLN A 566 -5.16 6.87 -16.78
N SER A 567 -6.34 6.96 -17.42
CA SER A 567 -7.49 6.12 -17.10
C SER A 567 -7.22 4.66 -17.43
N PRO A 568 -7.41 3.73 -16.47
CA PRO A 568 -7.30 2.31 -16.76
C PRO A 568 -8.25 1.80 -17.83
N SER A 569 -9.44 2.40 -17.99
CA SER A 569 -10.37 2.01 -19.06
C SER A 569 -9.78 2.27 -20.45
N LEU A 570 -9.08 3.40 -20.63
CA LEU A 570 -8.37 3.72 -21.87
C LEU A 570 -7.24 2.71 -22.11
N HIS A 571 -6.45 2.42 -21.07
CA HIS A 571 -5.32 1.49 -21.18
C HIS A 571 -5.79 0.06 -21.45
N LEU A 572 -6.80 -0.44 -20.74
CA LEU A 572 -7.40 -1.75 -20.96
C LEU A 572 -8.04 -1.86 -22.34
N GLY A 573 -8.75 -0.83 -22.80
CA GLY A 573 -9.29 -0.76 -24.16
C GLY A 573 -8.19 -0.81 -25.22
N THR A 574 -7.12 -0.04 -25.02
CA THR A 574 -5.93 -0.04 -25.90
C THR A 574 -5.32 -1.44 -25.94
N LEU A 575 -5.01 -2.04 -24.78
CA LEU A 575 -4.46 -3.38 -24.67
C LEU A 575 -5.36 -4.43 -25.36
N GLY A 576 -6.67 -4.38 -25.13
CA GLY A 576 -7.64 -5.30 -25.71
C GLY A 576 -7.62 -5.25 -27.24
N VAL A 577 -7.66 -4.05 -27.83
CA VAL A 577 -7.61 -3.86 -29.29
C VAL A 577 -6.27 -4.29 -29.85
N THR A 578 -5.16 -3.85 -29.26
CA THR A 578 -3.81 -4.13 -29.79
C THR A 578 -3.46 -5.60 -29.68
N VAL A 579 -3.71 -6.23 -28.53
CA VAL A 579 -3.39 -7.65 -28.30
C VAL A 579 -4.25 -8.55 -29.18
N THR A 580 -5.55 -8.26 -29.34
CA THR A 580 -6.43 -9.02 -30.23
C THR A 580 -5.95 -8.95 -31.67
N PHE A 581 -5.64 -7.74 -32.17
CA PHE A 581 -5.13 -7.56 -33.53
C PHE A 581 -3.79 -8.28 -33.76
N LEU A 582 -2.87 -8.20 -32.81
CA LEU A 582 -1.56 -8.84 -32.89
C LEU A 582 -1.65 -10.37 -32.80
N LEU A 583 -2.51 -10.90 -31.93
CA LEU A 583 -2.78 -12.34 -31.84
C LEU A 583 -3.31 -12.87 -33.18
N LEU A 584 -4.33 -12.22 -33.74
CA LEU A 584 -4.88 -12.60 -35.04
C LEU A 584 -3.84 -12.52 -36.15
N SER A 585 -2.98 -11.49 -36.13
CA SER A 585 -1.89 -11.33 -37.10
C SER A 585 -0.81 -12.42 -36.95
N ALA A 586 -0.45 -12.78 -35.72
CA ALA A 586 0.53 -13.84 -35.44
C ALA A 586 0.02 -15.22 -35.92
N LEU A 587 -1.28 -15.49 -35.75
CA LEU A 587 -1.93 -16.75 -36.16
C LEU A 587 -2.21 -16.81 -37.68
N ALA A 588 -2.57 -15.69 -38.31
CA ALA A 588 -2.88 -15.66 -39.74
C ALA A 588 -1.64 -15.89 -40.62
N TRP A 589 -0.46 -15.49 -40.16
CA TRP A 589 0.74 -15.49 -41.00
C TRP A 589 1.22 -16.90 -41.44
N PRO A 590 1.34 -17.89 -40.53
CA PRO A 590 1.66 -19.27 -40.89
C PRO A 590 0.62 -19.87 -41.84
N VAL A 591 -0.66 -19.58 -41.62
CA VAL A 591 -1.78 -20.05 -42.45
C VAL A 591 -1.67 -19.47 -43.87
N VAL A 592 -1.47 -18.16 -44.01
CA VAL A 592 -1.30 -17.51 -45.31
C VAL A 592 -0.04 -18.03 -46.03
N ALA A 593 1.05 -18.26 -45.31
CA ALA A 593 2.26 -18.84 -45.87
C ALA A 593 2.02 -20.27 -46.39
N ALA A 594 1.32 -21.11 -45.62
CA ALA A 594 0.96 -22.48 -46.00
C ALA A 594 0.04 -22.51 -47.22
N VAL A 595 -1.02 -21.68 -47.24
CA VAL A 595 -1.96 -21.56 -48.37
C VAL A 595 -1.23 -21.08 -49.63
N ARG A 596 -0.34 -20.08 -49.52
CA ARG A 596 0.47 -19.61 -50.65
C ARG A 596 1.40 -20.70 -51.17
N ARG A 597 2.00 -21.50 -50.28
CA ARG A 597 2.86 -22.64 -50.65
C ARG A 597 2.06 -23.74 -51.35
N ALA A 598 0.86 -24.06 -50.86
CA ALA A 598 -0.04 -25.03 -51.48
C ALA A 598 -0.50 -24.58 -52.88
N ARG A 599 -0.92 -23.31 -53.04
CA ARG A 599 -1.33 -22.75 -54.34
C ARG A 599 -0.21 -22.68 -55.37
N ARG A 600 1.04 -22.53 -54.94
CA ARG A 600 2.21 -22.60 -55.83
C ARG A 600 2.50 -24.02 -56.31
N ARG A 601 2.25 -25.03 -55.49
CA ARG A 601 2.38 -26.44 -55.88
C ARG A 601 1.34 -26.88 -56.90
N THR A 602 0.17 -26.23 -56.93
CA THR A 602 -0.92 -26.54 -57.87
C THR A 602 -0.88 -25.73 -59.18
N GLY A 603 0.22 -25.02 -59.46
CA GLY A 603 0.45 -24.36 -60.76
C GLY A 603 -0.44 -23.15 -61.10
N ARG A 604 -1.35 -22.73 -60.22
CA ARG A 604 -2.24 -21.57 -60.46
C ARG A 604 -1.57 -20.24 -60.10
N THR A 605 -0.81 -19.65 -61.01
CA THR A 605 -0.56 -18.18 -60.99
C THR A 605 -0.51 -17.61 -62.41
N ALA A 606 -1.62 -17.00 -62.85
CA ALA A 606 -1.64 -16.09 -63.99
C ALA A 606 -1.03 -14.73 -63.58
N GLY A 607 -0.17 -14.20 -64.44
CA GLY A 607 0.53 -12.92 -64.24
C GLY A 607 -0.40 -11.72 -64.43
N ALA A 608 -0.22 -10.72 -63.58
CA ALA A 608 -0.76 -9.38 -63.79
C ALA A 608 0.39 -8.37 -63.76
N ALA A 609 0.51 -7.58 -64.82
CA ALA A 609 1.44 -6.45 -64.89
C ALA A 609 1.04 -5.40 -63.85
N GLY A 610 2.01 -4.91 -63.07
CA GLY A 610 1.78 -4.02 -61.91
C GLY A 610 1.84 -4.70 -60.54
N ALA A 611 2.22 -5.98 -60.48
CA ALA A 611 2.31 -6.74 -59.23
C ALA A 611 3.32 -6.10 -58.23
N PRO A 612 2.95 -6.00 -56.94
CA PRO A 612 3.83 -5.43 -55.92
C PRO A 612 5.15 -6.20 -55.81
N ARG A 613 6.26 -5.49 -55.53
CA ARG A 613 7.57 -6.12 -55.31
C ARG A 613 7.49 -7.09 -54.13
N LYS A 614 8.05 -8.30 -54.33
CA LYS A 614 8.21 -9.27 -53.24
C LYS A 614 9.05 -8.64 -52.15
N ALA A 615 8.48 -8.51 -50.95
CA ALA A 615 9.26 -8.06 -49.81
C ALA A 615 10.30 -9.12 -49.43
N PRO A 616 11.45 -8.71 -48.87
CA PRO A 616 12.40 -9.65 -48.33
C PRO A 616 11.83 -10.39 -47.11
N GLY A 617 12.23 -11.65 -46.94
CA GLY A 617 11.70 -12.53 -45.88
C GLY A 617 11.91 -11.96 -44.46
N PHE A 618 13.00 -11.23 -44.23
CA PHE A 618 13.28 -10.61 -42.94
C PHE A 618 12.24 -9.58 -42.52
N ALA A 619 11.62 -8.85 -43.46
CA ALA A 619 10.64 -7.82 -43.13
C ALA A 619 9.32 -8.45 -42.63
N GLY A 620 8.91 -9.56 -43.25
CA GLY A 620 7.79 -10.34 -42.75
C GLY A 620 8.11 -11.03 -41.42
N LEU A 621 9.32 -11.57 -41.27
CA LEU A 621 9.74 -12.19 -40.02
C LEU A 621 9.73 -11.19 -38.85
N ALA A 622 10.22 -9.95 -39.07
CA ALA A 622 10.22 -8.90 -38.05
C ALA A 622 8.81 -8.59 -37.52
N GLY A 623 7.85 -8.36 -38.44
CA GLY A 623 6.46 -8.13 -38.05
C GLY A 623 5.86 -9.33 -37.32
N TRP A 624 6.19 -10.56 -37.73
CA TRP A 624 5.62 -11.76 -37.12
C TRP A 624 6.16 -11.97 -35.70
N LEU A 625 7.47 -11.83 -35.55
CA LEU A 625 8.14 -11.87 -34.24
C LEU A 625 7.55 -10.81 -33.30
N THR A 626 7.33 -9.60 -33.80
CA THR A 626 6.70 -8.52 -33.02
C THR A 626 5.30 -8.92 -32.54
N ALA A 627 4.45 -9.39 -33.45
CA ALA A 627 3.10 -9.82 -33.11
C ALA A 627 3.10 -11.00 -32.12
N ALA A 628 3.97 -11.99 -32.30
CA ALA A 628 4.09 -13.14 -31.43
C ALA A 628 4.63 -12.77 -30.03
N LEU A 629 5.68 -11.96 -29.95
CA LEU A 629 6.33 -11.57 -28.69
C LEU A 629 5.44 -10.65 -27.85
N VAL A 630 4.77 -9.68 -28.47
CA VAL A 630 3.80 -8.82 -27.74
C VAL A 630 2.63 -9.67 -27.22
N THR A 631 2.12 -10.59 -28.02
CA THR A 631 1.04 -11.49 -27.61
C THR A 631 1.49 -12.40 -26.46
N ALA A 632 2.71 -12.95 -26.52
CA ALA A 632 3.29 -13.76 -25.45
C ALA A 632 3.50 -12.94 -24.16
N SER A 633 3.98 -11.71 -24.30
CA SER A 633 4.14 -10.75 -23.19
C SER A 633 2.79 -10.48 -22.51
N ALA A 634 1.75 -10.14 -23.27
CA ALA A 634 0.40 -9.99 -22.75
C ALA A 634 -0.14 -11.28 -22.10
N GLY A 635 0.11 -12.44 -22.72
CA GLY A 635 -0.25 -13.74 -22.18
C GLY A 635 0.40 -14.01 -20.81
N SER A 636 1.66 -13.63 -20.62
CA SER A 636 2.34 -13.78 -19.34
C SER A 636 1.70 -12.94 -18.22
N LEU A 637 1.24 -11.72 -18.53
CA LEU A 637 0.48 -10.89 -17.59
C LEU A 637 -0.89 -11.50 -17.28
N VAL A 638 -1.59 -12.06 -18.27
CA VAL A 638 -2.85 -12.77 -18.03
C VAL A 638 -2.63 -13.97 -17.11
N MET A 639 -1.57 -14.74 -17.31
CA MET A 639 -1.22 -15.86 -16.43
C MET A 639 -0.85 -15.39 -15.01
N MET A 640 -0.25 -14.21 -14.87
CA MET A 640 0.00 -13.58 -13.57
C MET A 640 -1.30 -13.42 -12.77
N PHE A 641 -2.32 -12.83 -13.40
CA PHE A 641 -3.60 -12.54 -12.76
C PHE A 641 -4.48 -13.78 -12.59
N ALA A 642 -4.46 -14.70 -13.55
CA ALA A 642 -5.26 -15.93 -13.50
C ALA A 642 -4.97 -16.80 -12.27
N ASN A 643 -3.75 -16.72 -11.72
CA ASN A 643 -3.36 -17.39 -10.48
C ASN A 643 -2.56 -16.44 -9.56
N PHE A 644 -3.05 -15.20 -9.39
CA PHE A 644 -2.31 -14.18 -8.64
C PHE A 644 -1.96 -14.64 -7.22
N GLU A 645 -2.90 -15.22 -6.49
CA GLU A 645 -2.68 -15.71 -5.13
C GLU A 645 -1.66 -16.87 -5.07
N GLY A 646 -1.70 -17.79 -6.04
CA GLY A 646 -0.72 -18.87 -6.13
C GLY A 646 0.69 -18.42 -6.55
N ASN A 647 0.79 -17.28 -7.24
CA ASN A 647 2.06 -16.73 -7.70
C ASN A 647 2.68 -15.71 -6.72
N GLN A 648 1.88 -15.13 -5.80
CA GLN A 648 2.28 -14.02 -4.93
C GLN A 648 3.59 -14.28 -4.19
N ALA A 649 3.74 -15.46 -3.60
CA ALA A 649 4.95 -15.83 -2.86
C ALA A 649 6.19 -15.94 -3.74
N LYS A 650 6.05 -16.49 -4.95
CA LYS A 650 7.15 -16.61 -5.92
C LYS A 650 7.56 -15.26 -6.50
N PHE A 651 6.64 -14.30 -6.57
CA PHE A 651 6.96 -12.91 -6.92
C PHE A 651 7.63 -12.18 -5.76
N PHE A 652 7.22 -12.47 -4.52
CA PHE A 652 7.86 -11.92 -3.34
C PHE A 652 9.33 -12.37 -3.21
N THR A 653 9.66 -13.61 -3.58
CA THR A 653 11.04 -14.14 -3.58
C THR A 653 11.81 -13.97 -4.90
N GLY A 654 11.16 -13.49 -5.97
CA GLY A 654 11.77 -13.24 -7.29
C GLY A 654 12.13 -14.47 -8.13
N GLY A 655 11.97 -15.70 -7.62
CA GLY A 655 12.42 -16.94 -8.27
C GLY A 655 11.47 -17.60 -9.28
N SER A 656 10.53 -16.86 -9.89
CA SER A 656 9.47 -17.43 -10.74
C SER A 656 9.79 -17.38 -12.23
N PRO A 657 9.70 -18.50 -13.00
CA PRO A 657 9.80 -18.48 -14.45
C PRO A 657 8.77 -17.54 -15.11
N LEU A 658 7.59 -17.43 -14.51
CA LEU A 658 6.55 -16.51 -14.97
C LEU A 658 6.97 -15.06 -14.75
N PHE A 659 7.60 -14.74 -13.61
CA PHE A 659 8.15 -13.41 -13.34
C PHE A 659 9.25 -13.05 -14.33
N THR A 660 10.15 -14.00 -14.62
CA THR A 660 11.17 -13.83 -15.67
C THR A 660 10.52 -13.57 -17.02
N ALA A 661 9.47 -14.30 -17.40
CA ALA A 661 8.75 -14.07 -18.66
C ALA A 661 8.12 -12.67 -18.72
N ILE A 662 7.45 -12.25 -17.63
CA ILE A 662 6.80 -10.93 -17.51
C ILE A 662 7.79 -9.79 -17.67
N THR A 663 9.01 -9.93 -17.15
CA THR A 663 10.04 -8.88 -17.19
C THR A 663 10.88 -8.93 -18.47
N THR A 664 11.04 -10.09 -19.11
CA THR A 664 11.92 -10.25 -20.28
C THR A 664 11.20 -10.16 -21.63
N LEU A 665 10.01 -10.73 -21.77
CA LEU A 665 9.26 -10.72 -23.04
C LEU A 665 8.97 -9.31 -23.56
N PRO A 666 8.55 -8.32 -22.73
CA PRO A 666 8.35 -6.95 -23.20
C PRO A 666 9.63 -6.32 -23.74
N VAL A 667 10.78 -6.58 -23.12
CA VAL A 667 12.09 -6.06 -23.58
C VAL A 667 12.47 -6.64 -24.94
N ILE A 668 12.27 -7.94 -25.14
CA ILE A 668 12.51 -8.59 -26.44
C ILE A 668 11.50 -8.07 -27.49
N ALA A 669 10.23 -7.88 -27.09
CA ALA A 669 9.20 -7.32 -27.94
C ALA A 669 9.51 -5.88 -28.37
N LEU A 670 10.13 -5.07 -27.51
CA LEU A 670 10.59 -3.71 -27.84
C LEU A 670 11.62 -3.73 -28.97
N VAL A 671 12.61 -4.62 -28.90
CA VAL A 671 13.63 -4.79 -29.95
C VAL A 671 12.99 -5.23 -31.28
N ALA A 672 12.08 -6.22 -31.23
CA ALA A 672 11.36 -6.67 -32.42
C ALA A 672 10.50 -5.55 -33.03
N THR A 673 9.86 -4.74 -32.19
CA THR A 673 9.03 -3.60 -32.62
C THR A 673 9.87 -2.54 -33.31
N ALA A 674 11.06 -2.22 -32.79
CA ALA A 674 11.99 -1.29 -33.43
C ALA A 674 12.38 -1.77 -34.85
N LEU A 675 12.69 -3.06 -35.00
CA LEU A 675 12.97 -3.65 -36.31
C LEU A 675 11.74 -3.58 -37.25
N THR A 676 10.54 -3.81 -36.71
CA THR A 676 9.30 -3.70 -37.47
C THR A 676 9.04 -2.29 -37.93
N LEU A 677 9.29 -1.27 -37.11
CA LEU A 677 9.19 0.15 -37.51
C LEU A 677 10.15 0.48 -38.66
N VAL A 678 11.40 0.04 -38.59
CA VAL A 678 12.37 0.21 -39.68
C VAL A 678 11.88 -0.45 -40.96
N THR A 679 11.41 -1.71 -40.86
CA THR A 679 10.90 -2.43 -42.04
C THR A 679 9.60 -1.84 -42.60
N THR A 680 8.77 -1.18 -41.78
CA THR A 680 7.60 -0.42 -42.22
C THR A 680 8.00 0.78 -43.09
N VAL A 681 8.99 1.57 -42.64
CA VAL A 681 9.50 2.72 -43.41
C VAL A 681 10.10 2.24 -44.75
N LEU A 682 10.92 1.17 -44.71
CA LEU A 682 11.49 0.57 -45.91
C LEU A 682 10.42 0.00 -46.85
N ALA A 683 9.37 -0.62 -46.30
CA ALA A 683 8.25 -1.14 -47.09
C ALA A 683 7.51 -0.03 -47.84
N GLY A 684 7.31 1.13 -47.19
CA GLY A 684 6.76 2.33 -47.81
C GLY A 684 7.66 2.87 -48.92
N ALA A 685 8.92 3.16 -48.60
CA ALA A 685 9.89 3.75 -49.52
C ALA A 685 10.17 2.85 -50.74
N ARG A 686 10.26 1.54 -50.55
CA ARG A 686 10.57 0.56 -51.62
C ARG A 686 9.33 -0.08 -52.24
N ARG A 687 8.12 0.33 -51.82
CA ARG A 687 6.83 -0.21 -52.26
C ARG A 687 6.77 -1.75 -52.18
N TRP A 688 7.25 -2.31 -51.06
CA TRP A 688 7.10 -3.74 -50.76
C TRP A 688 5.62 -4.09 -50.53
N TRP A 689 5.19 -5.28 -50.95
CA TRP A 689 3.81 -5.77 -50.81
C TRP A 689 2.73 -4.88 -51.48
N SER A 690 1.48 -5.35 -51.48
CA SER A 690 0.33 -4.55 -51.90
C SER A 690 0.06 -3.40 -50.90
N PRO A 691 -0.75 -2.39 -51.27
CA PRO A 691 -1.18 -1.34 -50.33
C PRO A 691 -1.76 -1.93 -49.02
N LEU A 692 -2.61 -2.95 -49.13
CA LEU A 692 -3.17 -3.67 -47.98
C LEU A 692 -2.09 -4.36 -47.12
N GLY A 693 -1.07 -4.96 -47.76
CA GLY A 693 0.04 -5.60 -47.03
C GLY A 693 0.90 -4.59 -46.27
N ARG A 694 1.17 -3.41 -46.86
CA ARG A 694 1.86 -2.32 -46.16
C ARG A 694 1.02 -1.74 -45.02
N ALA A 695 -0.28 -1.57 -45.25
CA ALA A 695 -1.20 -1.10 -44.22
C ALA A 695 -1.23 -2.08 -43.03
N HIS A 696 -1.38 -3.39 -43.28
CA HIS A 696 -1.32 -4.41 -42.24
C HIS A 696 0.01 -4.39 -41.46
N HIS A 697 1.15 -4.34 -42.15
CA HIS A 697 2.46 -4.28 -41.49
C HIS A 697 2.65 -3.00 -40.66
N SER A 698 2.13 -1.87 -41.14
CA SER A 698 2.12 -0.60 -40.40
C SER A 698 1.23 -0.67 -39.16
N LEU A 699 0.06 -1.32 -39.27
CA LEU A 699 -0.84 -1.55 -38.14
C LEU A 699 -0.23 -2.49 -37.10
N VAL A 700 0.55 -3.50 -37.50
CA VAL A 700 1.32 -4.35 -36.57
C VAL A 700 2.32 -3.51 -35.79
N ALA A 701 3.08 -2.64 -36.48
CA ALA A 701 4.03 -1.76 -35.81
C ALA A 701 3.33 -0.80 -34.84
N LEU A 702 2.24 -0.16 -35.27
CA LEU A 702 1.48 0.80 -34.46
C LEU A 702 0.84 0.14 -33.22
N ALA A 703 0.23 -1.04 -33.40
CA ALA A 703 -0.37 -1.78 -32.30
C ALA A 703 0.68 -2.23 -31.27
N ALA A 704 1.87 -2.63 -31.73
CA ALA A 704 2.98 -3.01 -30.85
C ALA A 704 3.52 -1.81 -30.06
N VAL A 705 3.68 -0.65 -30.71
CA VAL A 705 4.08 0.60 -30.02
C VAL A 705 3.04 0.99 -28.97
N ALA A 706 1.75 0.96 -29.30
CA ALA A 706 0.69 1.27 -28.36
C ALA A 706 0.68 0.33 -27.15
N TYR A 707 0.87 -0.98 -27.35
CA TYR A 707 1.06 -1.94 -26.25
C TYR A 707 2.26 -1.58 -25.38
N LEU A 708 3.42 -1.31 -25.99
CA LEU A 708 4.66 -1.03 -25.27
C LEU A 708 4.61 0.29 -24.48
N LEU A 709 3.88 1.30 -24.96
CA LEU A 709 3.65 2.53 -24.20
C LEU A 709 2.83 2.25 -22.93
N VAL A 710 1.80 1.41 -23.02
CA VAL A 710 1.06 0.97 -21.83
C VAL A 710 1.96 0.12 -20.92
N ALA A 711 2.72 -0.82 -21.47
CA ALA A 711 3.65 -1.65 -20.69
C ALA A 711 4.71 -0.81 -19.95
N LEU A 712 5.18 0.29 -20.56
CA LEU A 712 6.10 1.23 -19.95
C LEU A 712 5.45 1.98 -18.79
N GLU A 713 4.22 2.48 -18.97
CA GLU A 713 3.47 3.17 -17.91
C GLU A 713 3.30 2.29 -16.66
N TYR A 714 3.16 0.98 -16.83
CA TYR A 714 2.96 0.04 -15.71
C TYR A 714 4.24 -0.70 -15.27
N ASN A 715 5.42 -0.16 -15.56
CA ASN A 715 6.73 -0.72 -15.18
C ASN A 715 6.95 -2.18 -15.59
N VAL A 716 6.30 -2.63 -16.67
CA VAL A 716 6.51 -3.98 -17.19
C VAL A 716 7.84 -4.06 -17.99
N LEU A 717 8.34 -2.90 -18.44
CA LEU A 717 9.60 -2.73 -19.18
C LEU A 717 10.80 -2.31 -18.30
N ALA A 718 10.60 -2.13 -16.99
CA ALA A 718 11.56 -1.50 -16.07
C ALA A 718 12.57 -2.48 -15.46
#